data_AF-A0A854D4J9-F1
#
_entry.id   AF-A0A854D4J9-F1
#
_cell.length_a   1.000
_cell.length_b   1.000
_cell.length_c   1.000
_cell.angle_alpha   90.00
_cell.angle_beta   90.00
_cell.angle_gamma   90.00
#
_symmetry.space_group_name_H-M   'P 1'
#
loop_
_entity.id
_entity.type
_entity.pdbx_description
1 polymer ?
#
loop_
_entity_poly.entity_id
_entity_poly.type
_entity_poly.pdbx_seq_one_letter_code
_entity_poly.pdbx_strand_id
1 'polypeptide(L)'
;MNSASSSPQRPARALIRRGRAARSPLPVLVTALAVLGGCAIILPLVGMGTRVSWGQLPQLLATPSAQAALWLSIRTCLTATAICVVLGVPLALLLSRSWPGVRIARVLAVLPMTMPPVVAGIALLSTLGNRGILGAQLRQWGLPIAFSTTAVVIAQVFVSMPFLVVTLEAALRSRDEQAETTARTLGAGPWRVLAQITLPLAAPALARGTALALGRSLGEFGATIAFAGSKEGVTRTMPLAIYLEREKDTATSLALAAVLIGLSFIIVGATNVDWAGVAGRLVTGRRFSEPTNEPRDSDAAAPGGNDRPVPPAEDSGRGQDLQVSFEMEARDVVVDLEVRAGRTTALVGPNGSGKSTVCSVVAGLLDAENGRVVLGGRVLDGPGDFVRAGRRQVALLSQDPGVFTHMSVLGNVVFALRCQGASRGEAIRRARAELVAVGAEHLASRSGGALSGGQAARVALARALATGPRLLVLDEPMSALDVTARQEMRRLVSRRCVEEGLTLLLVTHDVLDLTALAEDVVVLDRGRVVEQGPTARVLSAPRSDFVARLTGTAVLTGVIDGEAGAPGLRLPSGRVVHGRPQDDPTEAETADHSAGLSPGAPGVALVPPDAVALYREAPQGSPRNVLTGQVTGLERSGALVSVRLELEEGQRLSAAVTAGAVAELGIAEGREVYCVIKAVQVRVVAQRG
;
A
#
# COMPACT_ATOMS: atom_id res chain seq x y z
N MET A 1 40.46 -29.58 -27.96
CA MET A 1 40.66 -28.78 -29.19
C MET A 1 39.34 -28.18 -29.65
N ASN A 2 39.35 -26.86 -29.78
CA ASN A 2 38.45 -25.92 -30.49
C ASN A 2 36.95 -25.93 -30.17
N SER A 3 36.44 -25.02 -29.32
CA SER A 3 36.25 -23.56 -29.48
C SER A 3 34.98 -23.18 -30.25
N ALA A 4 33.93 -22.82 -29.51
CA ALA A 4 32.90 -21.87 -29.98
C ALA A 4 32.35 -21.10 -28.77
N SER A 5 32.89 -19.90 -28.61
CA SER A 5 32.50 -18.88 -27.64
C SER A 5 31.07 -18.39 -27.87
N SER A 6 30.15 -18.69 -26.97
CA SER A 6 28.83 -18.06 -26.90
C SER A 6 28.93 -16.71 -26.17
N SER A 7 29.02 -15.65 -26.95
CA SER A 7 28.90 -14.27 -26.49
C SER A 7 27.56 -14.04 -25.75
N PRO A 8 27.51 -13.25 -24.67
CA PRO A 8 26.26 -12.93 -23.99
C PRO A 8 25.41 -12.05 -24.89
N GLN A 9 24.25 -12.57 -25.31
CA GLN A 9 23.24 -11.81 -26.03
C GLN A 9 22.84 -10.59 -25.18
N ARG A 10 23.08 -9.40 -25.73
CA ARG A 10 22.57 -8.13 -25.22
C ARG A 10 21.08 -8.27 -24.93
N PRO A 11 20.55 -7.75 -23.80
CA PRO A 11 19.14 -7.85 -23.51
C PRO A 11 18.36 -7.14 -24.62
N ALA A 12 17.50 -7.91 -25.29
CA ALA A 12 16.55 -7.39 -26.24
C ALA A 12 15.79 -6.24 -25.58
N ARG A 13 15.88 -5.04 -26.19
CA ARG A 13 15.04 -3.91 -25.85
C ARG A 13 13.60 -4.41 -25.88
N ALA A 14 12.97 -4.51 -24.71
CA ALA A 14 11.55 -4.77 -24.59
C ALA A 14 10.82 -3.70 -25.42
N LEU A 15 10.39 -4.11 -26.61
CA LEU A 15 9.56 -3.33 -27.50
C LEU A 15 8.29 -2.99 -26.72
N ILE A 16 8.10 -1.71 -26.43
CA ILE A 16 6.81 -1.12 -26.09
C ILE A 16 5.93 -1.21 -27.35
N ARG A 17 5.62 -2.42 -27.80
CA ARG A 17 4.53 -2.67 -28.74
C ARG A 17 3.29 -2.84 -27.88
N ARG A 18 2.69 -1.71 -27.49
CA ARG A 18 1.30 -1.67 -27.02
C ARG A 18 0.45 -2.44 -28.03
N GLY A 19 -0.13 -3.57 -27.61
CA GLY A 19 -0.93 -4.44 -28.48
C GLY A 19 -2.06 -3.69 -29.16
N ARG A 20 -2.44 -4.10 -30.38
CA ARG A 20 -3.52 -3.45 -31.16
C ARG A 20 -4.87 -3.41 -30.42
N ALA A 21 -5.10 -4.36 -29.51
CA ALA A 21 -6.30 -4.43 -28.67
C ALA A 21 -6.43 -3.26 -27.66
N ALA A 22 -5.34 -2.58 -27.31
CA ALA A 22 -5.38 -1.44 -26.37
C ALA A 22 -5.76 -0.10 -27.04
N ARG A 23 -6.18 -0.11 -28.31
CA ARG A 23 -6.63 1.07 -29.06
C ARG A 23 -8.13 0.98 -29.30
N SER A 24 -8.93 1.22 -28.28
CA SER A 24 -10.33 1.57 -28.48
C SER A 24 -10.39 3.00 -29.07
N PRO A 25 -10.92 3.20 -30.29
CA PRO A 25 -11.06 4.55 -30.83
C PRO A 25 -12.07 5.34 -29.99
N LEU A 26 -11.80 6.62 -29.79
CA LEU A 26 -12.77 7.53 -29.20
C LEU A 26 -14.00 7.63 -30.12
N PRO A 27 -15.20 7.90 -29.58
CA PRO A 27 -16.38 8.17 -30.39
C PRO A 27 -16.10 9.31 -31.37
N VAL A 28 -16.51 9.15 -32.64
CA VAL A 28 -16.18 10.10 -33.74
C VAL A 28 -16.52 11.54 -33.38
N LEU A 29 -17.65 11.78 -32.71
CA LEU A 29 -18.04 13.11 -32.26
C LEU A 29 -17.04 13.71 -31.26
N VAL A 30 -16.54 12.91 -30.31
CA VAL A 30 -15.52 13.33 -29.34
C VAL A 30 -14.23 13.68 -30.07
N THR A 31 -13.83 12.87 -31.05
CA THR A 31 -12.63 13.13 -31.86
C THR A 31 -12.77 14.40 -32.69
N ALA A 32 -13.94 14.63 -33.31
CA ALA A 32 -14.23 15.82 -34.10
C ALA A 32 -14.20 17.10 -33.23
N LEU A 33 -14.85 17.06 -32.07
CA LEU A 33 -14.83 18.17 -31.10
C LEU A 33 -13.42 18.42 -30.55
N ALA A 34 -12.64 17.37 -30.29
CA ALA A 34 -11.25 17.49 -29.84
C ALA A 34 -10.36 18.12 -30.93
N VAL A 35 -10.54 17.76 -32.19
CA VAL A 35 -9.84 18.39 -33.32
C VAL A 35 -10.24 19.86 -33.44
N LEU A 36 -11.52 20.19 -33.35
CA LEU A 36 -12.00 21.57 -33.39
C LEU A 36 -11.43 22.40 -32.23
N GLY A 37 -11.40 21.85 -31.02
CA GLY A 37 -10.76 22.47 -29.87
C GLY A 37 -9.25 22.67 -30.07
N GLY A 38 -8.56 21.69 -30.65
CA GLY A 38 -7.15 21.80 -31.02
C GLY A 38 -6.90 22.90 -32.05
N CYS A 39 -7.73 22.96 -33.09
CA CYS A 39 -7.69 24.02 -34.10
C CYS A 39 -7.91 25.41 -33.47
N ALA A 40 -8.86 25.56 -32.54
CA ALA A 40 -9.09 26.84 -31.86
C ALA A 40 -7.86 27.36 -31.09
N ILE A 41 -7.01 26.47 -30.57
CA ILE A 41 -5.77 26.83 -29.87
C ILE A 41 -4.64 27.11 -30.88
N ILE A 42 -4.52 26.31 -31.94
CA ILE A 42 -3.38 26.36 -32.86
C ILE A 42 -3.53 27.47 -33.91
N LEU A 43 -4.74 27.72 -34.43
CA LEU A 43 -4.95 28.66 -35.54
C LEU A 43 -4.47 30.08 -35.23
N PRO A 44 -4.70 30.67 -34.03
CA PRO A 44 -4.17 31.99 -33.67
C PRO A 44 -2.63 32.02 -33.65
N LEU A 45 -1.99 30.94 -33.21
CA LEU A 45 -0.52 30.83 -33.18
C LEU A 45 0.06 30.75 -34.60
N VAL A 46 -0.59 29.98 -35.48
CA VAL A 46 -0.22 29.90 -36.91
C VAL A 46 -0.42 31.26 -37.59
N GLY A 47 -1.56 31.92 -37.35
CA GLY A 47 -1.85 33.25 -37.91
C GLY A 47 -0.89 34.34 -37.43
N MET A 48 -0.38 34.25 -36.20
CA MET A 48 0.70 35.11 -35.75
C MET A 48 2.02 34.77 -36.46
N GLY A 49 2.37 33.49 -36.56
CA GLY A 49 3.63 33.02 -37.17
C GLY A 49 3.79 33.39 -38.65
N THR A 50 2.68 33.52 -39.40
CA THR A 50 2.72 33.98 -40.81
C THR A 50 3.00 35.48 -40.96
N ARG A 51 2.78 36.28 -39.90
CA ARG A 51 3.01 37.74 -39.90
C ARG A 51 4.36 38.15 -39.30
N VAL A 52 5.11 37.22 -38.73
CA VAL A 52 6.42 37.48 -38.13
C VAL A 52 7.49 37.54 -39.23
N SER A 53 8.25 38.63 -39.28
CA SER A 53 9.40 38.79 -40.17
C SER A 53 10.61 38.01 -39.65
N TRP A 54 10.61 36.68 -39.84
CA TRP A 54 11.64 35.77 -39.34
C TRP A 54 13.08 36.17 -39.71
N GLY A 55 13.28 36.80 -40.87
CA GLY A 55 14.61 37.28 -41.32
C GLY A 55 15.15 38.49 -40.55
N GLN A 56 14.27 39.33 -39.99
CA GLN A 56 14.65 40.52 -39.20
C GLN A 56 14.62 40.28 -37.70
N LEU A 57 14.14 39.11 -37.26
CA LEU A 57 13.99 38.76 -35.85
C LEU A 57 15.30 38.92 -35.04
N PRO A 58 16.49 38.52 -35.52
CA PRO A 58 17.74 38.77 -34.80
C PRO A 58 18.06 40.26 -34.60
N GLN A 59 17.72 41.11 -35.59
CA GLN A 59 17.98 42.55 -35.54
C GLN A 59 17.00 43.26 -34.60
N LEU A 60 15.72 42.87 -34.63
CA LEU A 60 14.68 43.41 -33.75
C LEU A 60 14.95 43.04 -32.27
N LEU A 61 15.46 41.83 -32.02
CA LEU A 61 15.88 41.40 -30.68
C LEU A 61 17.21 41.99 -30.22
N ALA A 62 18.04 42.50 -31.14
CA ALA A 62 19.28 43.18 -30.81
C ALA A 62 19.07 44.61 -30.28
N THR A 63 17.83 45.12 -30.29
CA THR A 63 17.53 46.45 -29.75
C THR A 63 17.75 46.48 -28.22
N PRO A 64 18.36 47.55 -27.68
CA PRO A 64 18.67 47.63 -26.24
C PRO A 64 17.45 47.49 -25.33
N SER A 65 16.30 48.03 -25.76
CA SER A 65 15.03 47.95 -25.03
C SER A 65 14.47 46.53 -24.98
N ALA A 66 14.52 45.78 -26.10
CA ALA A 66 14.11 44.38 -26.17
C ALA A 66 15.00 43.48 -25.30
N GLN A 67 16.32 43.69 -25.35
CA GLN A 67 17.27 42.93 -24.52
C GLN A 67 17.07 43.19 -23.03
N ALA A 68 16.88 44.46 -22.64
CA ALA A 68 16.60 44.83 -21.26
C ALA A 68 15.30 44.21 -20.76
N ALA A 69 14.21 44.27 -21.54
CA ALA A 69 12.92 43.67 -21.18
C ALA A 69 12.98 42.14 -21.11
N LEU A 70 13.67 41.49 -22.06
CA LEU A 70 13.84 40.03 -22.08
C LEU A 70 14.63 39.55 -20.86
N TRP A 71 15.78 40.18 -20.58
CA TRP A 71 16.63 39.79 -19.46
C TRP A 71 15.99 40.05 -18.10
N LEU A 72 15.30 41.18 -17.96
CA LEU A 72 14.50 41.48 -16.78
C LEU A 72 13.42 40.40 -16.57
N SER A 73 12.70 40.03 -17.63
CA SER A 73 11.62 39.02 -17.56
C SER A 73 12.14 37.65 -17.15
N ILE A 74 13.25 37.20 -17.74
CA ILE A 74 13.86 35.91 -17.38
C ILE A 74 14.27 35.93 -15.91
N ARG A 75 14.98 36.99 -15.46
CA ARG A 75 15.42 37.10 -14.06
C ARG A 75 14.26 37.14 -13.08
N THR A 76 13.25 37.96 -13.32
CA THR A 76 12.10 38.06 -12.40
C THR A 76 11.27 36.79 -12.41
N CYS A 77 11.06 36.15 -13.57
CA CYS A 77 10.30 34.89 -13.65
C CYS A 77 11.02 33.72 -12.98
N LEU A 78 12.34 33.58 -13.16
CA LEU A 78 13.12 32.55 -12.46
C LEU A 78 13.11 32.77 -10.95
N THR A 79 13.27 34.02 -10.52
CA THR A 79 13.24 34.39 -9.09
C THR A 79 11.86 34.13 -8.50
N ALA A 80 10.80 34.58 -9.17
CA ALA A 80 9.42 34.35 -8.75
C ALA A 80 9.07 32.87 -8.71
N THR A 81 9.52 32.08 -9.70
CA THR A 81 9.31 30.63 -9.74
C THR A 81 10.04 29.94 -8.59
N ALA A 82 11.29 30.31 -8.30
CA ALA A 82 12.03 29.78 -7.15
C ALA A 82 11.29 30.06 -5.83
N ILE A 83 10.78 31.29 -5.65
CA ILE A 83 9.97 31.67 -4.48
C ILE A 83 8.66 30.86 -4.45
N CYS A 84 7.99 30.70 -5.59
CA CYS A 84 6.78 29.88 -5.70
C CYS A 84 7.05 28.44 -5.26
N VAL A 85 8.16 27.83 -5.66
CA VAL A 85 8.52 26.47 -5.22
C VAL A 85 8.79 26.43 -3.72
N VAL A 86 9.59 27.37 -3.21
CA VAL A 86 9.97 27.42 -1.77
C VAL A 86 8.76 27.62 -0.87
N LEU A 87 7.81 28.48 -1.25
CA LEU A 87 6.62 28.78 -0.43
C LEU A 87 5.41 27.91 -0.77
N GLY A 88 5.21 27.61 -2.05
CA GLY A 88 4.07 26.88 -2.58
C GLY A 88 4.12 25.38 -2.29
N VAL A 89 5.30 24.75 -2.25
CA VAL A 89 5.41 23.32 -1.89
C VAL A 89 4.98 23.06 -0.44
N PRO A 90 5.49 23.78 0.58
CA PRO A 90 4.97 23.68 1.94
C PRO A 90 3.48 23.99 2.06
N LEU A 91 3.00 25.02 1.35
CA LEU A 91 1.58 25.37 1.35
C LEU A 91 0.71 24.23 0.77
N ALA A 92 1.12 23.63 -0.35
CA ALA A 92 0.42 22.49 -0.94
C ALA A 92 0.40 21.27 0.00
N LEU A 93 1.51 20.98 0.69
CA LEU A 93 1.60 19.92 1.70
C LEU A 93 0.69 20.19 2.91
N LEU A 94 0.53 21.45 3.29
CA LEU A 94 -0.38 21.86 4.36
C LEU A 94 -1.85 21.72 3.94
N LEU A 95 -2.18 22.15 2.72
CA LEU A 95 -3.55 22.09 2.18
C LEU A 95 -4.00 20.68 1.80
N SER A 96 -3.05 19.78 1.50
CA SER A 96 -3.37 18.38 1.23
C SER A 96 -3.86 17.62 2.47
N ARG A 97 -3.48 18.07 3.67
CA ARG A 97 -3.86 17.44 4.95
C ARG A 97 -5.27 17.82 5.41
N SER A 98 -5.83 17.03 6.32
CA SER A 98 -7.10 17.30 7.00
C SER A 98 -6.86 18.06 8.31
N TRP A 99 -7.36 19.29 8.40
CA TRP A 99 -7.37 20.09 9.62
C TRP A 99 -8.56 21.07 9.58
N PRO A 100 -9.06 21.52 10.74
CA PRO A 100 -10.24 22.40 10.81
C PRO A 100 -9.95 23.74 10.12
N GLY A 101 -10.65 24.02 9.01
CA GLY A 101 -10.47 25.26 8.24
C GLY A 101 -9.75 25.09 6.90
N VAL A 102 -9.24 23.90 6.56
CA VAL A 102 -8.52 23.66 5.29
C VAL A 102 -9.35 24.03 4.05
N ARG A 103 -10.69 23.90 4.11
CA ARG A 103 -11.59 24.29 3.01
C ARG A 103 -11.51 25.78 2.70
N ILE A 104 -11.52 26.63 3.74
CA ILE A 104 -11.39 28.08 3.59
C ILE A 104 -9.99 28.42 3.07
N ALA A 105 -8.95 27.79 3.62
CA ALA A 105 -7.58 28.01 3.19
C ALA A 105 -7.37 27.68 1.69
N ARG A 106 -8.02 26.63 1.16
CA ARG A 106 -8.02 26.33 -0.28
C ARG A 106 -8.69 27.42 -1.11
N VAL A 107 -9.85 27.92 -0.67
CA VAL A 107 -10.54 29.03 -1.35
C VAL A 107 -9.61 30.25 -1.42
N LEU A 108 -8.96 30.60 -0.31
CA LEU A 108 -8.01 31.71 -0.26
C LEU A 108 -6.78 31.48 -1.16
N ALA A 109 -6.29 30.24 -1.25
CA ALA A 109 -5.15 29.90 -2.11
C ALA A 109 -5.49 30.00 -3.61
N VAL A 110 -6.73 29.73 -4.01
CA VAL A 110 -7.20 29.81 -5.40
C VAL A 110 -7.66 31.22 -5.78
N LEU A 111 -8.05 32.04 -4.80
CA LEU A 111 -8.59 33.38 -5.02
C LEU A 111 -7.78 34.26 -6.00
N PRO A 112 -6.43 34.29 -5.97
CA PRO A 112 -5.65 35.09 -6.92
C PRO A 112 -5.83 34.66 -8.39
N MET A 113 -6.21 33.40 -8.64
CA MET A 113 -6.48 32.89 -10.00
C MET A 113 -7.80 33.41 -10.57
N THR A 114 -8.77 33.72 -9.71
CA THR A 114 -10.10 34.19 -10.12
C THR A 114 -10.19 35.71 -10.17
N MET A 115 -9.26 36.42 -9.52
CA MET A 115 -9.21 37.89 -9.56
C MET A 115 -8.77 38.40 -10.94
N PRO A 116 -9.40 39.44 -11.50
CA PRO A 116 -8.83 40.17 -12.62
C PRO A 116 -7.41 40.65 -12.27
N PRO A 117 -6.41 40.49 -13.16
CA PRO A 117 -5.01 40.80 -12.84
C PRO A 117 -4.78 42.24 -12.36
N VAL A 118 -5.52 43.20 -12.91
CA VAL A 118 -5.45 44.60 -12.49
C VAL A 118 -5.94 44.79 -11.05
N VAL A 119 -7.02 44.09 -10.65
CA VAL A 119 -7.54 44.12 -9.28
C VAL A 119 -6.52 43.53 -8.31
N ALA A 120 -5.88 42.43 -8.68
CA ALA A 120 -4.77 41.85 -7.92
C ALA A 120 -3.61 42.86 -7.74
N GLY A 121 -3.23 43.57 -8.82
CA GLY A 121 -2.21 44.61 -8.75
C GLY A 121 -2.58 45.79 -7.86
N ILE A 122 -3.84 46.25 -7.90
CA ILE A 122 -4.34 47.31 -7.01
C ILE A 122 -4.34 46.85 -5.56
N ALA A 123 -4.73 45.61 -5.27
CA ALA A 123 -4.68 45.05 -3.93
C ALA A 123 -3.24 44.95 -3.39
N LEU A 124 -2.28 44.55 -4.23
CA LEU A 124 -0.87 44.57 -3.87
C LEU A 124 -0.35 45.99 -3.65
N LEU A 125 -0.75 46.95 -4.49
CA LEU A 125 -0.37 48.36 -4.34
C LEU A 125 -0.97 48.99 -3.07
N SER A 126 -2.22 48.69 -2.72
CA SER A 126 -2.85 49.18 -1.50
C SER A 126 -2.23 48.59 -0.23
N THR A 127 -1.66 47.39 -0.34
CA THR A 127 -1.03 46.70 0.81
C THR A 127 0.45 47.06 0.95
N LEU A 128 1.22 46.94 -0.13
CA LEU A 128 2.69 47.01 -0.18
C LEU A 128 3.22 48.28 -0.88
N GLY A 129 2.35 49.11 -1.43
CA GLY A 129 2.74 50.38 -2.05
C GLY A 129 3.27 51.39 -1.03
N ASN A 130 3.91 52.45 -1.50
CA ASN A 130 4.59 53.43 -0.64
C ASN A 130 3.69 54.15 0.38
N ARG A 131 2.36 54.14 0.17
CA ARG A 131 1.33 54.66 1.10
C ARG A 131 0.37 53.56 1.58
N GLY A 132 0.70 52.30 1.30
CA GLY A 132 -0.11 51.16 1.67
C GLY A 132 0.04 50.79 3.14
N ILE A 133 -0.82 49.87 3.59
CA ILE A 133 -0.95 49.44 4.99
C ILE A 133 0.41 49.01 5.58
N LEU A 134 1.18 48.21 4.83
CA LEU A 134 2.48 47.69 5.25
C LEU A 134 3.65 48.45 4.60
N GLY A 135 3.44 49.03 3.42
CA GLY A 135 4.51 49.69 2.66
C GLY A 135 5.03 50.98 3.30
N ALA A 136 4.21 51.69 4.08
CA ALA A 136 4.66 52.87 4.84
C ALA A 136 5.73 52.51 5.89
N GLN A 137 5.57 51.36 6.55
CA GLN A 137 6.52 50.85 7.56
C GLN A 137 7.79 50.31 6.90
N LEU A 138 7.66 49.55 5.80
CA LEU A 138 8.80 49.02 5.05
C LEU A 138 9.71 50.13 4.50
N ARG A 139 9.14 51.28 4.12
CA ARG A 139 9.90 52.45 3.68
C ARG A 139 10.71 53.08 4.82
N GLN A 140 10.20 53.09 6.04
CA GLN A 140 10.96 53.57 7.22
C GLN A 140 12.18 52.68 7.49
N TRP A 141 12.10 51.40 7.12
CA TRP A 141 13.23 50.46 7.15
C TRP A 141 14.13 50.53 5.91
N GLY A 142 13.91 51.51 5.01
CA GLY A 142 14.75 51.73 3.83
C GLY A 142 14.51 50.75 2.67
N LEU A 143 13.40 50.00 2.67
CA LEU A 143 13.07 48.99 1.65
C LEU A 143 11.83 49.40 0.81
N PRO A 144 11.93 50.38 -0.11
CA PRO A 144 10.80 50.74 -0.97
C PRO A 144 10.52 49.63 -2.02
N ILE A 145 9.36 48.98 -1.90
CA ILE A 145 8.99 47.86 -2.78
C ILE A 145 8.28 48.35 -4.05
N ALA A 146 7.36 49.31 -3.95
CA ALA A 146 6.58 49.78 -5.10
C ALA A 146 7.48 50.39 -6.20
N PHE A 147 7.10 50.20 -7.47
CA PHE A 147 7.87 50.67 -8.63
C PHE A 147 9.30 50.11 -8.75
N SER A 148 9.56 48.94 -8.16
CA SER A 148 10.85 48.24 -8.22
C SER A 148 10.74 46.88 -8.90
N THR A 149 11.89 46.28 -9.24
CA THR A 149 11.96 44.89 -9.71
C THR A 149 11.42 43.91 -8.67
N THR A 150 11.53 44.22 -7.38
CA THR A 150 10.94 43.41 -6.29
C THR A 150 9.41 43.41 -6.36
N ALA A 151 8.79 44.55 -6.70
CA ALA A 151 7.33 44.60 -6.92
C ALA A 151 6.89 43.70 -8.09
N VAL A 152 7.69 43.64 -9.17
CA VAL A 152 7.44 42.71 -10.29
C VAL A 152 7.44 41.26 -9.79
N VAL A 153 8.47 40.87 -9.03
CA VAL A 153 8.58 39.51 -8.48
C VAL A 153 7.42 39.17 -7.55
N ILE A 154 7.02 40.08 -6.66
CA ILE A 154 5.89 39.86 -5.74
C ILE A 154 4.58 39.70 -6.50
N ALA A 155 4.30 40.55 -7.49
CA ALA A 155 3.11 40.42 -8.34
C ALA A 155 3.10 39.07 -9.08
N GLN A 156 4.25 38.68 -9.63
CA GLN A 156 4.39 37.40 -10.31
C GLN A 156 4.16 36.21 -9.36
N VAL A 157 4.72 36.24 -8.14
CA VAL A 157 4.51 35.19 -7.12
C VAL A 157 3.04 35.09 -6.74
N PHE A 158 2.38 36.21 -6.45
CA PHE A 158 0.98 36.26 -6.04
C PHE A 158 0.04 35.58 -7.05
N VAL A 159 0.29 35.83 -8.34
CA VAL A 159 -0.56 35.31 -9.42
C VAL A 159 -0.15 33.90 -9.87
N SER A 160 1.13 33.54 -9.75
CA SER A 160 1.67 32.28 -10.29
C SER A 160 1.72 31.14 -9.28
N MET A 161 1.90 31.43 -7.99
CA MET A 161 1.97 30.40 -6.93
C MET A 161 0.73 29.48 -6.88
N PRO A 162 -0.52 29.97 -7.04
CA PRO A 162 -1.70 29.11 -7.01
C PRO A 162 -1.68 27.97 -8.03
N PHE A 163 -1.10 28.18 -9.21
CA PHE A 163 -1.01 27.13 -10.25
C PHE A 163 -0.15 25.96 -9.78
N LEU A 164 0.97 26.24 -9.11
CA LEU A 164 1.81 25.22 -8.49
C LEU A 164 1.05 24.53 -7.35
N VAL A 165 0.45 25.32 -6.45
CA VAL A 165 -0.21 24.82 -5.24
C VAL A 165 -1.36 23.88 -5.59
N VAL A 166 -2.28 24.30 -6.47
CA VAL A 166 -3.43 23.50 -6.87
C VAL A 166 -3.00 22.22 -7.58
N THR A 167 -2.03 22.30 -8.48
CA THR A 167 -1.54 21.13 -9.23
C THR A 167 -0.91 20.10 -8.29
N LEU A 168 -0.06 20.56 -7.36
CA LEU A 168 0.63 19.69 -6.42
C LEU A 168 -0.32 19.15 -5.34
N GLU A 169 -1.19 19.99 -4.79
CA GLU A 169 -2.20 19.59 -3.81
C GLU A 169 -3.15 18.52 -4.37
N ALA A 170 -3.64 18.71 -5.60
CA ALA A 170 -4.52 17.74 -6.25
C ALA A 170 -3.85 16.37 -6.39
N ALA A 171 -2.57 16.33 -6.78
CA ALA A 171 -1.79 15.09 -6.86
C ALA A 171 -1.50 14.50 -5.47
N LEU A 172 -1.26 15.33 -4.46
CA LEU A 172 -1.02 14.89 -3.09
C LEU A 172 -2.28 14.34 -2.41
N ARG A 173 -3.47 14.75 -2.85
CA ARG A 173 -4.77 14.28 -2.35
C ARG A 173 -5.27 13.01 -3.05
N SER A 174 -4.89 12.80 -4.32
CA SER A 174 -5.32 11.63 -5.10
C SER A 174 -4.39 10.43 -5.00
N ARG A 175 -3.22 10.61 -4.39
CA ARG A 175 -2.25 9.52 -4.20
C ARG A 175 -2.69 8.57 -3.09
N ASP A 176 -2.24 7.34 -3.20
CA ASP A 176 -2.31 6.35 -2.14
C ASP A 176 -1.28 6.68 -1.04
N GLU A 177 -1.72 6.67 0.22
CA GLU A 177 -0.89 6.93 1.40
C GLU A 177 -0.15 5.69 1.90
N GLN A 178 -0.41 4.51 1.33
CA GLN A 178 0.14 3.24 1.79
C GLN A 178 1.67 3.21 1.85
N ALA A 179 2.35 3.84 0.89
CA ALA A 179 3.81 3.95 0.91
C ALA A 179 4.31 4.77 2.11
N GLU A 180 3.59 5.84 2.49
CA GLU A 180 3.97 6.61 3.67
C GLU A 180 3.70 5.86 4.96
N THR A 181 2.55 5.18 5.04
CA THR A 181 2.18 4.34 6.18
C THR A 181 3.22 3.24 6.38
N THR A 182 3.63 2.56 5.32
CA THR A 182 4.71 1.56 5.34
C THR A 182 6.04 2.17 5.78
N ALA A 183 6.39 3.37 5.30
CA ALA A 183 7.61 4.02 5.74
C ALA A 183 7.58 4.35 7.24
N ARG A 184 6.43 4.78 7.77
CA ARG A 184 6.23 5.05 9.20
C ARG A 184 6.32 3.78 10.04
N THR A 185 5.75 2.65 9.61
CA THR A 185 5.88 1.36 10.32
C THR A 185 7.33 0.87 10.39
N LEU A 186 8.18 1.25 9.44
CA LEU A 186 9.61 0.95 9.45
C LEU A 186 10.44 1.90 10.34
N GLY A 187 9.82 2.92 10.94
CA GLY A 187 10.48 3.91 11.80
C GLY A 187 10.98 5.16 11.08
N ALA A 188 10.52 5.44 9.85
CA ALA A 188 10.90 6.66 9.15
C ALA A 188 10.32 7.90 9.85
N GLY A 189 11.20 8.85 10.19
CA GLY A 189 10.78 10.17 10.71
C GLY A 189 10.10 11.04 9.64
N PRO A 190 9.38 12.11 10.04
CA PRO A 190 8.58 12.94 9.13
C PRO A 190 9.38 13.50 7.95
N TRP A 191 10.62 13.94 8.21
CA TRP A 191 11.50 14.46 7.17
C TRP A 191 11.94 13.39 6.16
N ARG A 192 12.19 12.16 6.63
CA ARG A 192 12.58 11.05 5.74
C ARG A 192 11.41 10.61 4.88
N VAL A 193 10.20 10.52 5.45
CA VAL A 193 8.98 10.25 4.69
C VAL A 193 8.78 11.33 3.61
N LEU A 194 8.86 12.60 3.98
CA LEU A 194 8.71 13.71 3.03
C LEU A 194 9.75 13.64 1.90
N ALA A 195 11.04 13.55 2.23
CA ALA A 195 12.12 13.67 1.27
C ALA A 195 12.32 12.41 0.40
N GLN A 196 12.07 11.21 0.95
CA GLN A 196 12.38 9.96 0.26
C GLN A 196 11.14 9.22 -0.27
N ILE A 197 9.93 9.53 0.21
CA ILE A 197 8.69 8.89 -0.20
C ILE A 197 7.76 9.91 -0.88
N THR A 198 7.34 10.95 -0.15
CA THR A 198 6.31 11.90 -0.60
C THR A 198 6.75 12.71 -1.83
N LEU A 199 7.90 13.41 -1.73
CA LEU A 199 8.36 14.31 -2.80
C LEU A 199 8.74 13.57 -4.10
N PRO A 200 9.45 12.42 -4.07
CA PRO A 200 9.74 11.67 -5.29
C PRO A 200 8.47 11.18 -6.00
N LEU A 201 7.47 10.71 -5.25
CA LEU A 201 6.18 10.29 -5.83
C LEU A 201 5.39 11.49 -6.39
N ALA A 202 5.52 12.66 -5.75
CA ALA A 202 4.90 13.90 -6.22
C ALA A 202 5.72 14.65 -7.28
N ALA A 203 6.93 14.19 -7.63
CA ALA A 203 7.86 14.90 -8.51
C ALA A 203 7.28 15.25 -9.90
N PRO A 204 6.51 14.36 -10.57
CA PRO A 204 5.86 14.72 -11.84
C PRO A 204 4.85 15.87 -11.69
N ALA A 205 4.09 15.89 -10.59
CA ALA A 205 3.13 16.96 -10.30
C ALA A 205 3.84 18.27 -9.93
N LEU A 206 4.91 18.19 -9.13
CA LEU A 206 5.77 19.33 -8.81
C LEU A 206 6.37 19.95 -10.08
N ALA A 207 6.90 19.14 -10.99
CA ALA A 207 7.47 19.62 -12.25
C ALA A 207 6.41 20.33 -13.12
N ARG A 208 5.24 19.72 -13.29
CA ARG A 208 4.12 20.33 -14.04
C ARG A 208 3.63 21.63 -13.39
N GLY A 209 3.40 21.62 -12.08
CA GLY A 209 2.98 22.80 -11.33
C GLY A 209 4.00 23.94 -11.41
N THR A 210 5.30 23.61 -11.36
CA THR A 210 6.39 24.59 -11.50
C THR A 210 6.41 25.20 -12.90
N ALA A 211 6.22 24.41 -13.95
CA ALA A 211 6.13 24.96 -15.30
C ALA A 211 4.88 25.79 -15.55
N LEU A 212 3.72 25.40 -14.98
CA LEU A 212 2.52 26.23 -15.04
C LEU A 212 2.73 27.57 -14.33
N ALA A 213 3.37 27.57 -13.15
CA ALA A 213 3.72 28.80 -12.45
C ALA A 213 4.72 29.66 -13.24
N LEU A 214 5.76 29.06 -13.83
CA LEU A 214 6.72 29.78 -14.66
C LEU A 214 6.07 30.36 -15.92
N GLY A 215 5.24 29.58 -16.62
CA GLY A 215 4.48 30.03 -17.79
C GLY A 215 3.51 31.16 -17.44
N ARG A 216 2.83 31.06 -16.28
CA ARG A 216 1.95 32.12 -15.79
C ARG A 216 2.73 33.40 -15.46
N SER A 217 3.91 33.27 -14.85
CA SER A 217 4.80 34.39 -14.52
C SER A 217 5.32 35.10 -15.78
N LEU A 218 5.64 34.34 -16.84
CA LEU A 218 6.10 34.87 -18.13
C LEU A 218 5.02 35.66 -18.85
N GLY A 219 3.75 35.30 -18.71
CA GLY A 219 2.61 36.01 -19.29
C GLY A 219 2.05 37.13 -18.42
N GLU A 220 2.58 37.36 -17.21
CA GLU A 220 2.00 38.32 -16.28
C GLU A 220 2.31 39.77 -16.64
N PHE A 221 1.26 40.53 -16.96
CA PHE A 221 1.36 41.96 -17.27
C PHE A 221 0.45 42.84 -16.41
N GLY A 222 -0.74 42.37 -16.04
CA GLY A 222 -1.80 43.22 -15.47
C GLY A 222 -1.58 43.59 -13.99
N ALA A 223 -1.18 42.64 -13.15
CA ALA A 223 -0.78 42.92 -11.78
C ALA A 223 0.54 43.70 -11.74
N THR A 224 1.47 43.37 -12.64
CA THR A 224 2.77 44.02 -12.77
C THR A 224 2.65 45.50 -13.15
N ILE A 225 1.85 45.85 -14.17
CA ILE A 225 1.71 47.25 -14.57
C ILE A 225 1.03 48.09 -13.48
N ALA A 226 0.02 47.54 -12.79
CA ALA A 226 -0.71 48.23 -11.74
C ALA A 226 0.14 48.44 -10.47
N PHE A 227 0.99 47.48 -10.09
CA PHE A 227 1.78 47.55 -8.85
C PHE A 227 3.22 48.09 -9.05
N ALA A 228 3.91 47.65 -10.10
CA ALA A 228 5.31 47.99 -10.37
C ALA A 228 5.47 49.10 -11.42
N GLY A 229 4.43 49.44 -12.19
CA GLY A 229 4.54 50.42 -13.28
C GLY A 229 5.41 49.96 -14.44
N SER A 230 5.78 50.88 -15.35
CA SER A 230 6.33 50.55 -16.68
C SER A 230 7.72 51.17 -16.98
N LYS A 231 8.58 51.28 -15.96
CA LYS A 231 9.92 51.87 -16.10
C LYS A 231 10.87 50.94 -16.85
N GLU A 232 11.47 51.44 -17.91
CA GLU A 232 12.43 50.69 -18.73
C GLU A 232 13.67 50.27 -17.94
N GLY A 233 14.14 49.05 -18.17
CA GLY A 233 15.28 48.45 -17.46
C GLY A 233 15.02 48.05 -16.00
N VAL A 234 13.89 48.47 -15.39
CA VAL A 234 13.60 48.21 -13.96
C VAL A 234 12.32 47.39 -13.77
N THR A 235 11.22 47.77 -14.42
CA THR A 235 9.91 47.13 -14.25
C THR A 235 9.20 46.76 -15.56
N ARG A 236 9.68 47.25 -16.71
CA ARG A 236 9.13 46.91 -18.03
C ARG A 236 9.54 45.50 -18.45
N THR A 237 8.71 44.51 -18.10
CA THR A 237 8.84 43.12 -18.57
C THR A 237 8.41 42.98 -20.03
N MET A 238 8.70 41.82 -20.62
CA MET A 238 8.47 41.53 -22.03
C MET A 238 6.99 41.59 -22.42
N PRO A 239 6.02 41.04 -21.64
CA PRO A 239 4.60 41.24 -21.93
C PRO A 239 4.19 42.72 -21.97
N LEU A 240 4.73 43.52 -21.04
CA LEU A 240 4.45 44.95 -20.99
C LEU A 240 5.11 45.70 -22.15
N ALA A 241 6.32 45.28 -22.56
CA ALA A 241 6.98 45.79 -23.76
C ALA A 241 6.18 45.47 -25.03
N ILE A 242 5.69 44.23 -25.19
CA ILE A 242 4.85 43.82 -26.32
C ILE A 242 3.60 44.70 -26.42
N TYR A 243 2.93 44.96 -25.28
CA TYR A 243 1.74 45.80 -25.23
C TYR A 243 2.03 47.25 -25.62
N LEU A 244 3.05 47.87 -25.03
CA LEU A 244 3.42 49.26 -25.32
C LEU A 244 3.97 49.44 -26.75
N GLU A 245 4.67 48.43 -27.27
CA GLU A 245 5.23 48.49 -28.62
C GLU A 245 4.17 48.22 -29.68
N ARG A 246 3.08 47.51 -29.36
CA ARG A 246 1.96 47.31 -30.28
C ARG A 246 1.38 48.65 -30.76
N GLU A 247 1.42 49.68 -29.91
CA GLU A 247 0.95 51.03 -30.25
C GLU A 247 1.94 51.82 -31.12
N LYS A 248 3.21 51.41 -31.17
CA LYS A 248 4.30 52.15 -31.84
C LYS A 248 4.82 51.44 -33.08
N ASP A 249 5.19 50.18 -32.93
CA ASP A 249 5.74 49.31 -33.98
C ASP A 249 5.20 47.88 -33.84
N THR A 250 4.27 47.56 -34.75
CA THR A 250 3.66 46.24 -34.79
C THR A 250 4.67 45.14 -35.15
N ALA A 251 5.71 45.43 -35.94
CA ALA A 251 6.70 44.44 -36.34
C ALA A 251 7.57 43.98 -35.15
N THR A 252 8.06 44.94 -34.36
CA THR A 252 8.81 44.66 -33.12
C THR A 252 7.94 43.94 -32.08
N SER A 253 6.68 44.36 -31.91
CA SER A 253 5.72 43.71 -31.01
C SER A 253 5.45 42.23 -31.38
N LEU A 254 5.25 41.92 -32.67
CA LEU A 254 5.10 40.55 -33.17
C LEU A 254 6.35 39.70 -32.98
N ALA A 255 7.55 40.26 -33.20
CA ALA A 255 8.81 39.55 -32.98
C ALA A 255 9.02 39.20 -31.49
N LEU A 256 8.73 40.13 -30.59
CA LEU A 256 8.78 39.89 -29.14
C LEU A 256 7.74 38.84 -28.71
N ALA A 257 6.51 38.91 -29.22
CA ALA A 257 5.47 37.92 -28.95
C ALA A 257 5.86 36.50 -29.41
N ALA A 258 6.48 36.38 -30.59
CA ALA A 258 6.98 35.11 -31.12
C ALA A 258 8.05 34.49 -30.21
N VAL A 259 8.97 35.29 -29.69
CA VAL A 259 10.00 34.83 -28.73
C VAL A 259 9.39 34.37 -27.41
N LEU A 260 8.43 35.12 -26.85
CA LEU A 260 7.75 34.73 -25.62
C LEU A 260 6.99 33.40 -25.77
N ILE A 261 6.31 33.22 -26.92
CA ILE A 261 5.60 31.97 -27.24
C ILE A 261 6.58 30.81 -27.45
N GLY A 262 7.69 31.03 -28.15
CA GLY A 262 8.75 30.02 -28.30
C GLY A 262 9.34 29.59 -26.96
N LEU A 263 9.62 30.56 -26.07
CA LEU A 263 10.11 30.30 -24.72
C LEU A 263 9.09 29.52 -23.89
N SER A 264 7.80 29.90 -23.95
CA SER A 264 6.70 29.18 -23.29
C SER A 264 6.59 27.74 -23.79
N PHE A 265 6.70 27.52 -25.11
CA PHE A 265 6.67 26.18 -25.70
C PHE A 265 7.85 25.31 -25.25
N ILE A 266 9.06 25.87 -25.17
CA ILE A 266 10.25 25.18 -24.66
C ILE A 266 10.04 24.76 -23.20
N ILE A 267 9.53 25.67 -22.36
CA ILE A 267 9.31 25.43 -20.93
C ILE A 267 8.25 24.35 -20.69
N VAL A 268 7.09 24.47 -21.33
CA VAL A 268 6.00 23.48 -21.20
C VAL A 268 6.43 22.15 -21.83
N GLY A 269 7.07 22.19 -23.00
CA GLY A 269 7.60 21.00 -23.68
C GLY A 269 8.61 20.23 -22.82
N ALA A 270 9.53 20.93 -22.15
CA ALA A 270 10.49 20.32 -21.25
C ALA A 270 9.83 19.54 -20.10
N THR A 271 8.64 19.92 -19.63
CA THR A 271 7.94 19.18 -18.55
C THR A 271 7.20 17.92 -18.98
N ASN A 272 6.99 17.75 -20.28
CA ASN A 272 6.37 16.53 -20.83
C ASN A 272 7.40 15.46 -21.23
N VAL A 273 8.69 15.74 -21.07
CA VAL A 273 9.78 14.77 -21.33
C VAL A 273 9.97 13.86 -20.10
N ASP A 274 10.09 12.56 -20.33
CA ASP A 274 10.45 11.58 -19.30
C ASP A 274 11.95 11.70 -18.94
N TRP A 275 12.26 12.64 -18.06
CA TRP A 275 13.61 12.89 -17.58
C TRP A 275 14.22 11.70 -16.84
N ALA A 276 13.42 10.82 -16.23
CA ALA A 276 13.91 9.63 -15.55
C ALA A 276 14.47 8.61 -16.56
N GLY A 277 13.75 8.41 -17.67
CA GLY A 277 14.22 7.59 -18.78
C GLY A 277 15.44 8.15 -19.52
N VAL A 278 15.62 9.48 -19.54
CA VAL A 278 16.77 10.16 -20.15
C VAL A 278 18.00 10.14 -19.23
N ALA A 279 17.83 10.46 -17.94
CA ALA A 279 18.90 10.42 -16.95
C ALA A 279 19.45 9.00 -16.76
N GLY A 280 18.58 7.97 -16.80
CA GLY A 280 18.99 6.56 -16.75
C GLY A 280 19.91 6.13 -17.89
N ARG A 281 19.76 6.72 -19.10
CA ARG A 281 20.63 6.48 -20.26
C ARG A 281 21.98 7.19 -20.18
N LEU A 282 22.05 8.32 -19.48
CA LEU A 282 23.30 9.06 -19.26
C LEU A 282 24.11 8.49 -18.10
N VAL A 283 23.45 8.00 -17.06
CA VAL A 283 24.10 7.40 -15.87
C VAL A 283 24.59 5.97 -16.12
N THR A 284 24.04 5.26 -17.11
CA THR A 284 24.54 3.92 -17.51
C THR A 284 25.94 3.93 -18.16
N GLY A 285 26.55 5.10 -18.36
CA GLY A 285 27.96 5.24 -18.78
C GLY A 285 28.99 5.19 -17.64
N ARG A 286 28.58 5.23 -16.37
CA ARG A 286 29.49 5.05 -15.21
C ARG A 286 29.14 3.78 -14.47
N ARG A 287 29.66 2.65 -14.97
CA ARG A 287 29.79 1.42 -14.17
C ARG A 287 30.71 1.73 -12.98
N PHE A 288 30.20 1.50 -11.78
CA PHE A 288 31.04 1.29 -10.62
C PHE A 288 31.96 0.10 -10.93
N SER A 289 33.26 0.35 -11.05
CA SER A 289 34.27 -0.70 -10.93
C SER A 289 34.33 -1.06 -9.46
N GLU A 290 33.84 -2.24 -9.09
CA GLU A 290 34.17 -2.86 -7.81
C GLU A 290 35.67 -3.22 -7.83
N PRO A 291 36.44 -2.88 -6.78
CA PRO A 291 37.77 -3.44 -6.61
C PRO A 291 37.62 -4.86 -6.04
N THR A 292 37.98 -5.85 -6.86
CA THR A 292 38.22 -7.23 -6.43
C THR A 292 39.43 -7.22 -5.50
N ASN A 293 39.22 -7.42 -4.20
CA ASN A 293 40.28 -7.80 -3.28
C ASN A 293 39.99 -9.22 -2.81
N GLU A 294 40.77 -10.16 -3.33
CA GLU A 294 40.90 -11.51 -2.78
C GLU A 294 41.55 -11.43 -1.40
N PRO A 295 41.07 -12.17 -0.39
CA PRO A 295 41.82 -12.35 0.85
C PRO A 295 42.98 -13.32 0.59
N ARG A 296 44.19 -12.83 0.84
CA ARG A 296 45.40 -13.66 0.95
C ARG A 296 45.37 -14.42 2.28
N ASP A 297 45.68 -15.71 2.20
CA ASP A 297 46.09 -16.55 3.32
C ASP A 297 47.22 -15.89 4.11
N SER A 298 47.07 -15.92 5.43
CA SER A 298 48.21 -15.95 6.35
C SER A 298 47.80 -16.66 7.63
N ASP A 299 48.46 -17.79 7.86
CA ASP A 299 48.54 -18.49 9.15
C ASP A 299 48.99 -17.54 10.27
N ALA A 300 48.39 -17.66 11.46
CA ALA A 300 49.12 -18.08 12.67
C ALA A 300 48.28 -17.94 13.96
N ALA A 301 48.40 -19.01 14.77
CA ALA A 301 48.42 -19.08 16.23
C ALA A 301 47.10 -19.05 17.03
N ALA A 302 46.76 -20.23 17.55
CA ALA A 302 46.01 -20.44 18.78
C ALA A 302 46.76 -19.89 20.02
N PRO A 303 46.04 -19.66 21.13
CA PRO A 303 46.21 -20.57 22.26
C PRO A 303 44.88 -20.96 22.92
N GLY A 304 44.90 -22.13 23.55
CA GLY A 304 43.74 -22.78 24.16
C GLY A 304 43.40 -22.35 25.58
N GLY A 305 42.34 -22.99 26.08
CA GLY A 305 42.06 -23.19 27.51
C GLY A 305 40.91 -22.36 28.09
N ASN A 306 39.69 -22.91 28.09
CA ASN A 306 39.10 -23.50 29.30
C ASN A 306 37.61 -23.83 29.06
N ASP A 307 37.33 -25.12 28.91
CA ASP A 307 36.00 -25.68 29.11
C ASP A 307 35.59 -25.51 30.57
N ARG A 308 34.53 -24.75 30.79
CA ARG A 308 33.66 -24.88 31.95
C ARG A 308 32.25 -25.18 31.43
N PRO A 309 31.58 -26.23 31.91
CA PRO A 309 30.21 -26.51 31.51
C PRO A 309 29.31 -25.38 32.05
N VAL A 310 28.77 -24.59 31.13
CA VAL A 310 27.73 -23.60 31.42
C VAL A 310 26.44 -24.40 31.71
N PRO A 311 25.77 -24.18 32.85
CA PRO A 311 24.51 -24.85 33.15
C PRO A 311 23.42 -24.41 32.14
N PRO A 312 22.40 -25.24 31.88
CA PRO A 312 21.40 -24.93 30.87
C PRO A 312 20.59 -23.71 31.30
N ALA A 313 20.77 -22.60 30.59
CA ALA A 313 19.93 -21.42 30.75
C ALA A 313 18.59 -21.69 30.07
N GLU A 314 17.51 -21.52 30.83
CA GLU A 314 16.15 -21.50 30.31
C GLU A 314 16.00 -20.35 29.29
N ASP A 315 15.52 -20.74 28.11
CA ASP A 315 14.76 -20.01 27.09
C ASP A 315 14.69 -18.47 27.16
N SER A 316 15.20 -17.79 26.14
CA SER A 316 14.59 -16.54 25.66
C SER A 316 15.16 -16.17 24.30
N GLY A 317 14.48 -16.64 23.24
CA GLY A 317 14.63 -16.01 21.94
C GLY A 317 14.24 -14.52 21.97
N ARG A 318 14.42 -13.81 20.86
CA ARG A 318 14.22 -12.36 20.84
C ARG A 318 12.76 -11.95 20.99
N GLY A 319 11.81 -12.86 20.81
CA GLY A 319 10.37 -12.59 20.87
C GLY A 319 9.89 -12.03 22.21
N GLN A 320 8.78 -11.30 22.15
CA GLN A 320 8.13 -10.75 23.34
C GLN A 320 6.64 -11.04 23.25
N ASP A 321 6.04 -11.32 24.40
CA ASP A 321 4.61 -11.52 24.55
C ASP A 321 3.85 -10.22 24.23
N LEU A 322 2.67 -10.37 23.64
CA LEU A 322 1.77 -9.29 23.27
C LEU A 322 0.45 -9.47 24.03
N GLN A 323 -0.01 -8.43 24.70
CA GLN A 323 -1.35 -8.34 25.26
C GLN A 323 -2.08 -7.17 24.60
N VAL A 324 -3.27 -7.42 24.08
CA VAL A 324 -4.09 -6.43 23.38
C VAL A 324 -5.50 -6.53 23.90
N SER A 325 -6.00 -5.44 24.50
CA SER A 325 -7.39 -5.33 24.94
C SER A 325 -7.92 -3.96 24.53
N PHE A 326 -8.95 -3.85 23.71
CA PHE A 326 -9.53 -2.56 23.31
C PHE A 326 -10.99 -2.67 22.85
N GLU A 327 -11.69 -1.53 22.86
CA GLU A 327 -13.05 -1.38 22.37
C GLU A 327 -13.11 -0.14 21.46
N MET A 328 -13.34 -0.36 20.17
CA MET A 328 -13.46 0.70 19.18
C MET A 328 -14.88 0.75 18.61
N GLU A 329 -15.68 1.69 19.11
CA GLU A 329 -17.08 1.87 18.74
C GLU A 329 -17.23 2.18 17.24
N ALA A 330 -16.34 3.00 16.70
CA ALA A 330 -16.38 3.43 15.30
C ALA A 330 -16.31 2.27 14.28
N ARG A 331 -15.85 1.09 14.71
CA ARG A 331 -15.78 -0.12 13.87
C ARG A 331 -16.47 -1.34 14.47
N ASP A 332 -17.17 -1.21 15.60
CA ASP A 332 -17.78 -2.31 16.38
C ASP A 332 -16.79 -3.47 16.62
N VAL A 333 -15.61 -3.16 17.17
CA VAL A 333 -14.57 -4.16 17.48
C VAL A 333 -14.23 -4.13 18.97
N VAL A 334 -14.41 -5.26 19.65
CA VAL A 334 -14.05 -5.50 21.05
C VAL A 334 -13.20 -6.75 21.13
N VAL A 335 -11.92 -6.58 21.43
CA VAL A 335 -10.94 -7.67 21.39
C VAL A 335 -10.14 -7.68 22.68
N ASP A 336 -10.02 -8.88 23.26
CA ASP A 336 -9.04 -9.22 24.28
C ASP A 336 -8.27 -10.46 23.79
N LEU A 337 -6.95 -10.31 23.59
CA LEU A 337 -6.10 -11.40 23.14
C LEU A 337 -4.69 -11.31 23.74
N GLU A 338 -4.07 -12.47 23.87
CA GLU A 338 -2.69 -12.66 24.29
C GLU A 338 -1.94 -13.52 23.27
N VAL A 339 -0.74 -13.09 22.90
CA VAL A 339 0.23 -13.87 22.12
C VAL A 339 1.45 -14.09 23.00
N ARG A 340 1.80 -15.35 23.25
CA ARG A 340 2.90 -15.70 24.14
C ARG A 340 4.25 -15.45 23.46
N ALA A 341 5.25 -15.07 24.23
CA ALA A 341 6.60 -14.85 23.73
C ALA A 341 7.14 -16.10 23.00
N GLY A 342 7.77 -15.87 21.85
CA GLY A 342 8.36 -16.93 21.01
C GLY A 342 7.35 -17.87 20.33
N ARG A 343 6.04 -17.63 20.50
CA ARG A 343 4.99 -18.44 19.88
C ARG A 343 4.32 -17.71 18.72
N THR A 344 3.69 -18.51 17.88
CA THR A 344 2.85 -18.10 16.77
C THR A 344 1.38 -18.28 17.13
N THR A 345 0.65 -17.17 17.14
CA THR A 345 -0.80 -17.18 17.25
C THR A 345 -1.41 -16.78 15.91
N ALA A 346 -2.33 -17.59 15.40
CA ALA A 346 -3.11 -17.26 14.22
C ALA A 346 -4.40 -16.53 14.59
N LEU A 347 -4.70 -15.44 13.87
CA LEU A 347 -5.95 -14.71 13.97
C LEU A 347 -6.80 -15.00 12.72
N VAL A 348 -7.87 -15.75 12.87
CA VAL A 348 -8.72 -16.21 11.76
C VAL A 348 -10.13 -15.67 11.91
N GLY A 349 -10.91 -15.68 10.82
CA GLY A 349 -12.30 -15.27 10.85
C GLY A 349 -12.82 -14.74 9.52
N PRO A 350 -14.13 -14.48 9.39
CA PRO A 350 -14.75 -13.98 8.16
C PRO A 350 -14.17 -12.64 7.70
N ASN A 351 -14.37 -12.30 6.43
CA ASN A 351 -14.05 -10.97 5.92
C ASN A 351 -14.87 -9.91 6.68
N GLY A 352 -14.22 -8.82 7.08
CA GLY A 352 -14.86 -7.77 7.88
C GLY A 352 -14.96 -8.06 9.38
N SER A 353 -14.41 -9.18 9.89
CA SER A 353 -14.51 -9.50 11.32
C SER A 353 -13.65 -8.63 12.26
N GLY A 354 -12.75 -7.80 11.72
CA GLY A 354 -11.88 -6.90 12.52
C GLY A 354 -10.39 -7.26 12.54
N LYS A 355 -9.95 -8.31 11.82
CA LYS A 355 -8.56 -8.80 11.84
C LYS A 355 -7.52 -7.72 11.49
N SER A 356 -7.70 -7.04 10.36
CA SER A 356 -6.79 -5.95 9.94
C SER A 356 -6.84 -4.73 10.87
N THR A 357 -7.96 -4.53 11.59
CA THR A 357 -8.07 -3.51 12.64
C THR A 357 -7.16 -3.87 13.81
N VAL A 358 -7.22 -5.12 14.30
CA VAL A 358 -6.31 -5.63 15.35
C VAL A 358 -4.85 -5.46 14.92
N CYS A 359 -4.49 -5.87 13.71
CA CYS A 359 -3.12 -5.69 13.18
C CYS A 359 -2.67 -4.22 13.17
N SER A 360 -3.57 -3.30 12.82
CA SER A 360 -3.30 -1.87 12.77
C SER A 360 -3.12 -1.26 14.17
N VAL A 361 -3.92 -1.69 15.14
CA VAL A 361 -3.78 -1.30 16.56
C VAL A 361 -2.46 -1.80 17.11
N VAL A 362 -2.12 -3.08 16.91
CA VAL A 362 -0.84 -3.67 17.34
C VAL A 362 0.35 -2.93 16.75
N ALA A 363 0.30 -2.63 15.45
CA ALA A 363 1.37 -1.91 14.75
C ALA A 363 1.48 -0.42 15.13
N GLY A 364 0.49 0.17 15.80
CA GLY A 364 0.45 1.59 16.16
C GLY A 364 0.11 2.52 15.01
N LEU A 365 -0.70 2.01 14.08
CA LEU A 365 -1.34 2.77 13.01
C LEU A 365 -2.72 3.30 13.43
N LEU A 366 -3.37 2.58 14.34
CA LEU A 366 -4.58 2.99 15.04
C LEU A 366 -4.31 2.97 16.54
N ASP A 367 -4.99 3.82 17.26
CA ASP A 367 -5.05 3.84 18.72
C ASP A 367 -5.99 2.77 19.26
N ALA A 368 -5.68 2.29 20.45
CA ALA A 368 -6.53 1.37 21.20
C ALA A 368 -7.56 2.18 22.01
N GLU A 369 -8.69 2.54 21.40
CA GLU A 369 -9.80 3.20 22.09
C GLU A 369 -10.20 2.39 23.34
N ASN A 370 -10.27 3.06 24.49
CA ASN A 370 -10.60 2.48 25.80
C ASN A 370 -9.81 1.21 26.16
N GLY A 371 -8.59 1.08 25.64
CA GLY A 371 -7.82 -0.15 25.69
C GLY A 371 -6.38 0.01 26.15
N ARG A 372 -5.63 -1.08 26.02
CA ARG A 372 -4.18 -1.12 26.19
C ARG A 372 -3.54 -2.11 25.23
N VAL A 373 -2.33 -1.78 24.79
CA VAL A 373 -1.43 -2.68 24.05
C VAL A 373 -0.12 -2.75 24.81
N VAL A 374 0.29 -3.96 25.19
CA VAL A 374 1.52 -4.21 25.95
C VAL A 374 2.37 -5.21 25.18
N LEU A 375 3.67 -4.93 25.04
CA LEU A 375 4.64 -5.84 24.41
C LEU A 375 5.85 -6.02 25.35
N GLY A 376 6.11 -7.25 25.80
CA GLY A 376 7.24 -7.53 26.70
C GLY A 376 7.21 -6.70 27.99
N GLY A 377 6.02 -6.50 28.56
CA GLY A 377 5.80 -5.64 29.73
C GLY A 377 5.83 -4.12 29.46
N ARG A 378 6.16 -3.67 28.25
CA ARG A 378 6.13 -2.24 27.89
C ARG A 378 4.77 -1.84 27.33
N VAL A 379 4.12 -0.86 27.96
CA VAL A 379 2.90 -0.24 27.43
C VAL A 379 3.22 0.52 26.14
N LEU A 380 2.57 0.13 25.04
CA LEU A 380 2.68 0.75 23.72
C LEU A 380 1.50 1.65 23.40
N ASP A 381 0.34 1.37 24.01
CA ASP A 381 -0.91 2.08 23.84
C ASP A 381 -1.72 1.98 25.14
N GLY A 382 -2.32 3.07 25.60
CA GLY A 382 -3.10 3.13 26.83
C GLY A 382 -3.53 4.55 27.20
N PRO A 383 -4.22 4.74 28.33
CA PRO A 383 -4.70 6.07 28.75
C PRO A 383 -3.54 7.07 28.91
N GLY A 384 -3.38 7.96 27.92
CA GLY A 384 -2.35 9.00 27.90
C GLY A 384 -1.02 8.62 27.23
N ASP A 385 -0.82 7.34 26.89
CA ASP A 385 0.42 6.83 26.29
C ASP A 385 0.16 6.22 24.91
N PHE A 386 0.78 6.78 23.86
CA PHE A 386 0.70 6.24 22.50
C PHE A 386 2.07 6.21 21.83
N VAL A 387 2.65 5.02 21.72
CA VAL A 387 3.87 4.77 20.96
C VAL A 387 3.49 4.63 19.49
N ARG A 388 4.04 5.48 18.62
CA ARG A 388 3.77 5.40 17.18
C ARG A 388 4.39 4.16 16.52
N ALA A 389 3.82 3.75 15.39
CA ALA A 389 4.40 2.75 14.51
C ALA A 389 5.89 3.01 14.21
N GLY A 390 6.66 1.92 14.06
CA GLY A 390 8.11 1.98 13.86
C GLY A 390 8.95 2.26 15.10
N ARG A 391 8.33 2.59 16.25
CA ARG A 391 8.99 2.67 17.57
C ARG A 391 8.58 1.55 18.53
N ARG A 392 7.71 0.64 18.07
CA ARG A 392 7.15 -0.48 18.86
C ARG A 392 7.99 -1.76 18.82
N GLN A 393 9.05 -1.83 18.01
CA GLN A 393 9.76 -3.09 17.68
C GLN A 393 8.85 -4.18 17.07
N VAL A 394 7.72 -3.74 16.51
CA VAL A 394 6.76 -4.55 15.76
C VAL A 394 6.98 -4.31 14.27
N ALA A 395 7.08 -5.37 13.48
CA ALA A 395 7.05 -5.28 12.02
C ALA A 395 5.70 -5.77 11.50
N LEU A 396 5.02 -4.94 10.71
CA LEU A 396 3.77 -5.29 10.06
C LEU A 396 4.02 -5.52 8.56
N LEU A 397 3.58 -6.67 8.08
CA LEU A 397 3.39 -6.94 6.66
C LEU A 397 1.88 -6.99 6.39
N SER A 398 1.36 -5.91 5.82
CA SER A 398 -0.06 -5.80 5.43
C SER A 398 -0.37 -6.66 4.19
N GLN A 399 -1.67 -6.89 3.95
CA GLN A 399 -2.17 -7.65 2.80
C GLN A 399 -1.62 -7.15 1.45
N ASP A 400 -1.55 -5.83 1.25
CA ASP A 400 -0.76 -5.26 0.16
C ASP A 400 0.69 -5.01 0.64
N PRO A 401 1.70 -5.62 -0.02
CA PRO A 401 3.12 -5.57 0.35
C PRO A 401 3.72 -4.17 0.53
N GLY A 402 3.12 -3.11 -0.02
CA GLY A 402 3.56 -1.73 0.18
C GLY A 402 5.01 -1.49 -0.28
N VAL A 403 5.44 -2.11 -1.38
CA VAL A 403 6.79 -1.91 -1.95
C VAL A 403 6.90 -0.51 -2.56
N PHE A 404 7.97 0.21 -2.25
CA PHE A 404 8.24 1.54 -2.80
C PHE A 404 8.60 1.40 -4.28
N THR A 405 7.67 1.81 -5.15
CA THR A 405 7.73 1.58 -6.59
C THR A 405 8.83 2.39 -7.28
N HIS A 406 9.12 3.59 -6.78
CA HIS A 406 10.19 4.47 -7.26
C HIS A 406 11.59 4.06 -6.80
N MET A 407 11.71 3.08 -5.90
CA MET A 407 13.00 2.56 -5.42
C MET A 407 13.32 1.21 -6.05
N SER A 408 14.59 0.82 -6.00
CA SER A 408 14.97 -0.56 -6.33
C SER A 408 14.55 -1.53 -5.22
N VAL A 409 14.53 -2.83 -5.51
CA VAL A 409 14.28 -3.89 -4.51
C VAL A 409 15.30 -3.81 -3.37
N LEU A 410 16.59 -3.66 -3.68
CA LEU A 410 17.61 -3.45 -2.65
C LEU A 410 17.35 -2.15 -1.87
N GLY A 411 16.96 -1.08 -2.57
CA GLY A 411 16.62 0.20 -1.95
C GLY A 411 15.48 0.09 -0.93
N ASN A 412 14.49 -0.76 -1.19
CA ASN A 412 13.37 -1.02 -0.29
C ASN A 412 13.81 -1.60 1.06
N VAL A 413 14.67 -2.61 1.03
CA VAL A 413 15.16 -3.27 2.25
C VAL A 413 16.21 -2.40 2.96
N VAL A 414 17.10 -1.75 2.20
CA VAL A 414 18.06 -0.78 2.74
C VAL A 414 17.35 0.37 3.44
N PHE A 415 16.23 0.85 2.90
CA PHE A 415 15.45 1.93 3.51
C PHE A 415 15.00 1.58 4.94
N ALA A 416 14.52 0.37 5.17
CA ALA A 416 14.12 -0.10 6.50
C ALA A 416 15.30 -0.09 7.48
N LEU A 417 16.44 -0.65 7.08
CA LEU A 417 17.66 -0.67 7.90
C LEU A 417 18.19 0.73 8.20
N ARG A 418 18.10 1.66 7.24
CA ARG A 418 18.47 3.08 7.42
C ARG A 418 17.54 3.80 8.39
N CYS A 419 16.28 3.37 8.50
CA CYS A 419 15.35 3.86 9.52
C CYS A 419 15.75 3.42 10.93
N GLN A 420 16.35 2.23 11.06
CA GLN A 420 16.91 1.70 12.30
C GLN A 420 18.33 2.21 12.62
N GLY A 421 18.84 3.20 11.89
CA GLY A 421 20.14 3.83 12.17
C GLY A 421 21.36 3.11 11.57
N ALA A 422 21.18 2.05 10.77
CA ALA A 422 22.30 1.35 10.14
C ALA A 422 23.10 2.27 9.21
N SER A 423 24.43 2.08 9.18
CA SER A 423 25.29 2.73 8.20
C SER A 423 24.94 2.26 6.79
N ARG A 424 25.32 3.02 5.76
CA ARG A 424 24.96 2.64 4.37
C ARG A 424 25.56 1.30 3.95
N GLY A 425 26.82 1.05 4.29
CA GLY A 425 27.50 -0.22 3.98
C GLY A 425 26.85 -1.39 4.70
N GLU A 426 26.57 -1.21 6.00
CA GLU A 426 25.90 -2.23 6.81
C GLU A 426 24.50 -2.57 6.28
N ALA A 427 23.73 -1.53 5.96
CA ALA A 427 22.38 -1.68 5.45
C ALA A 427 22.36 -2.47 4.13
N ILE A 428 23.32 -2.22 3.23
CA ILE A 428 23.40 -2.95 1.95
C ILE A 428 23.74 -4.42 2.18
N ARG A 429 24.72 -4.72 3.05
CA ARG A 429 25.13 -6.08 3.36
C ARG A 429 23.98 -6.89 3.96
N ARG A 430 23.32 -6.35 4.99
CA ARG A 430 22.16 -6.99 5.63
C ARG A 430 20.98 -7.11 4.69
N ALA A 431 20.71 -6.09 3.86
CA ALA A 431 19.61 -6.14 2.90
C ALA A 431 19.78 -7.27 1.87
N ARG A 432 21.00 -7.47 1.36
CA ARG A 432 21.27 -8.59 0.44
C ARG A 432 21.08 -9.95 1.12
N ALA A 433 21.54 -10.10 2.37
CA ALA A 433 21.33 -11.35 3.12
C ALA A 433 19.84 -11.67 3.28
N GLU A 434 19.01 -10.67 3.61
CA GLU A 434 17.55 -10.83 3.70
C GLU A 434 16.91 -11.12 2.34
N LEU A 435 17.36 -10.48 1.27
CA LEU A 435 16.89 -10.77 -0.09
C LEU A 435 17.26 -12.18 -0.56
N VAL A 436 18.43 -12.70 -0.18
CA VAL A 436 18.82 -14.09 -0.42
C VAL A 436 17.89 -15.04 0.35
N ALA A 437 17.61 -14.75 1.63
CA ALA A 437 16.75 -15.59 2.46
C ALA A 437 15.33 -15.76 1.91
N VAL A 438 14.78 -14.73 1.25
CA VAL A 438 13.46 -14.79 0.57
C VAL A 438 13.55 -15.19 -0.91
N GLY A 439 14.73 -15.51 -1.44
CA GLY A 439 14.91 -15.86 -2.85
C GLY A 439 14.70 -14.72 -3.85
N ALA A 440 14.89 -13.46 -3.42
CA ALA A 440 14.67 -12.24 -4.23
C ALA A 440 15.96 -11.48 -4.59
N GLU A 441 17.15 -12.01 -4.31
CA GLU A 441 18.43 -11.32 -4.60
C GLU A 441 18.62 -10.99 -6.09
N HIS A 442 18.19 -11.88 -6.98
CA HIS A 442 18.23 -11.66 -8.43
C HIS A 442 17.38 -10.45 -8.90
N LEU A 443 16.52 -9.91 -8.03
CA LEU A 443 15.67 -8.74 -8.29
C LEU A 443 16.26 -7.46 -7.71
N ALA A 444 17.38 -7.50 -6.98
CA ALA A 444 17.93 -6.39 -6.20
C ALA A 444 18.01 -5.05 -6.94
N SER A 445 18.35 -5.06 -8.23
CA SER A 445 18.49 -3.86 -9.08
C SER A 445 17.19 -3.42 -9.77
N ARG A 446 16.14 -4.26 -9.79
CA ARG A 446 14.86 -3.93 -10.41
C ARG A 446 14.11 -2.88 -9.60
N SER A 447 13.32 -2.05 -10.29
CA SER A 447 12.37 -1.14 -9.65
C SER A 447 11.27 -1.94 -8.96
N GLY A 448 10.84 -1.47 -7.77
CA GLY A 448 9.71 -2.05 -7.03
C GLY A 448 8.40 -2.02 -7.82
N GLY A 449 8.23 -1.05 -8.73
CA GLY A 449 7.05 -0.96 -9.60
C GLY A 449 7.00 -1.99 -10.73
N ALA A 450 8.07 -2.78 -10.92
CA ALA A 450 8.16 -3.81 -11.95
C ALA A 450 8.00 -5.24 -11.40
N LEU A 451 7.61 -5.39 -10.14
CA LEU A 451 7.47 -6.69 -9.47
C LEU A 451 6.08 -7.29 -9.70
N SER A 452 6.00 -8.63 -9.78
CA SER A 452 4.73 -9.32 -9.58
C SER A 452 4.28 -9.26 -8.12
N GLY A 453 2.99 -9.49 -7.83
CA GLY A 453 2.47 -9.51 -6.46
C GLY A 453 3.25 -10.43 -5.53
N GLY A 454 3.56 -11.65 -5.99
CA GLY A 454 4.37 -12.59 -5.23
C GLY A 454 5.84 -12.19 -5.04
N GLN A 455 6.45 -11.48 -6.00
CA GLN A 455 7.78 -10.91 -5.82
C GLN A 455 7.75 -9.76 -4.80
N ALA A 456 6.71 -8.92 -4.85
CA ALA A 456 6.52 -7.82 -3.92
C ALA A 456 6.32 -8.32 -2.47
N ALA A 457 5.52 -9.38 -2.27
CA ALA A 457 5.32 -10.01 -0.96
C ALA A 457 6.63 -10.51 -0.34
N ARG A 458 7.48 -11.18 -1.14
CA ARG A 458 8.82 -11.63 -0.69
C ARG A 458 9.73 -10.46 -0.29
N VAL A 459 9.77 -9.41 -1.10
CA VAL A 459 10.56 -8.21 -0.80
C VAL A 459 10.04 -7.49 0.45
N ALA A 460 8.72 -7.44 0.64
CA ALA A 460 8.12 -6.88 1.84
C ALA A 460 8.48 -7.70 3.10
N LEU A 461 8.50 -9.04 3.01
CA LEU A 461 8.92 -9.90 4.12
C LEU A 461 10.40 -9.68 4.46
N ALA A 462 11.29 -9.67 3.45
CA ALA A 462 12.70 -9.35 3.67
C ALA A 462 12.88 -7.98 4.35
N ARG A 463 12.12 -6.97 3.90
CA ARG A 463 12.13 -5.63 4.50
C ARG A 463 11.64 -5.62 5.94
N ALA A 464 10.60 -6.39 6.27
CA ALA A 464 10.07 -6.52 7.63
C ALA A 464 11.09 -7.22 8.54
N LEU A 465 11.60 -8.39 8.15
CA LEU A 465 12.59 -9.17 8.91
C LEU A 465 13.91 -8.42 9.11
N ALA A 466 14.35 -7.63 8.12
CA ALA A 466 15.56 -6.83 8.20
C ALA A 466 15.58 -5.86 9.40
N THR A 467 14.41 -5.40 9.87
CA THR A 467 14.31 -4.48 11.02
C THR A 467 14.64 -5.15 12.35
N GLY A 468 14.72 -6.48 12.39
CA GLY A 468 14.94 -7.25 13.61
C GLY A 468 13.79 -7.13 14.64
N PRO A 469 12.53 -7.40 14.24
CA PRO A 469 11.38 -7.21 15.12
C PRO A 469 11.37 -8.18 16.31
N ARG A 470 10.72 -7.76 17.40
CA ARG A 470 10.35 -8.62 18.54
C ARG A 470 9.03 -9.35 18.30
N LEU A 471 8.11 -8.67 17.60
CA LEU A 471 6.84 -9.21 17.13
C LEU A 471 6.70 -8.98 15.63
N LEU A 472 6.45 -10.04 14.88
CA LEU A 472 6.10 -9.98 13.47
C LEU A 472 4.59 -10.16 13.32
N VAL A 473 3.93 -9.23 12.63
CA VAL A 473 2.51 -9.30 12.30
C VAL A 473 2.40 -9.50 10.79
N LEU A 474 1.77 -10.59 10.38
CA LEU A 474 1.57 -10.92 8.97
C LEU A 474 0.08 -10.95 8.65
N ASP A 475 -0.39 -10.04 7.80
CA ASP A 475 -1.79 -9.98 7.35
C ASP A 475 -1.91 -10.61 5.95
N GLU A 476 -2.33 -11.88 5.89
CA GLU A 476 -2.43 -12.68 4.66
C GLU A 476 -1.19 -12.63 3.75
N PRO A 477 0.02 -12.87 4.29
CA PRO A 477 1.30 -12.65 3.60
C PRO A 477 1.48 -13.50 2.32
N MET A 478 0.70 -14.57 2.22
CA MET A 478 0.89 -15.68 1.27
C MET A 478 -0.20 -15.77 0.20
N SER A 479 -1.25 -14.93 0.30
CA SER A 479 -2.43 -14.97 -0.59
C SER A 479 -2.07 -14.75 -2.07
N ALA A 480 -1.14 -13.83 -2.35
CA ALA A 480 -0.71 -13.48 -3.70
C ALA A 480 0.40 -14.38 -4.30
N LEU A 481 0.78 -15.46 -3.59
CA LEU A 481 1.87 -16.35 -3.99
C LEU A 481 1.34 -17.62 -4.66
N ASP A 482 2.13 -18.11 -5.63
CA ASP A 482 1.97 -19.47 -6.15
C ASP A 482 2.28 -20.52 -5.07
N VAL A 483 1.91 -21.77 -5.35
CA VAL A 483 2.00 -22.88 -4.38
C VAL A 483 3.43 -23.09 -3.88
N THR A 484 4.42 -23.04 -4.78
CA THR A 484 5.84 -23.25 -4.43
C THR A 484 6.36 -22.11 -3.56
N ALA A 485 6.09 -20.87 -3.97
CA ALA A 485 6.55 -19.70 -3.24
C ALA A 485 5.88 -19.57 -1.85
N ARG A 486 4.63 -20.00 -1.68
CA ARG A 486 4.02 -20.12 -0.34
C ARG A 486 4.77 -21.09 0.56
N GLN A 487 5.10 -22.27 0.05
CA GLN A 487 5.85 -23.26 0.82
C GLN A 487 7.23 -22.75 1.23
N GLU A 488 7.95 -22.10 0.34
CA GLU A 488 9.25 -21.46 0.65
C GLU A 488 9.10 -20.38 1.72
N MET A 489 8.06 -19.54 1.63
CA MET A 489 7.80 -18.48 2.61
C MET A 489 7.42 -19.06 3.98
N ARG A 490 6.57 -20.09 4.04
CA ARG A 490 6.25 -20.81 5.30
C ARG A 490 7.50 -21.37 5.96
N ARG A 491 8.36 -22.05 5.19
CA ARG A 491 9.61 -22.60 5.70
C ARG A 491 10.53 -21.52 6.26
N LEU A 492 10.66 -20.38 5.56
CA LEU A 492 11.46 -19.26 6.04
C LEU A 492 10.91 -18.69 7.35
N VAL A 493 9.59 -18.44 7.42
CA VAL A 493 8.95 -17.87 8.62
C VAL A 493 9.06 -18.84 9.79
N SER A 494 8.73 -20.12 9.59
CA SER A 494 8.88 -21.18 10.59
C SER A 494 10.31 -21.25 11.13
N ARG A 495 11.31 -21.29 10.24
CA ARG A 495 12.72 -21.30 10.62
C ARG A 495 13.10 -20.09 11.47
N ARG A 496 12.67 -18.87 11.11
CA ARG A 496 12.94 -17.65 11.89
C ARG A 496 12.25 -17.68 13.26
N CYS A 497 11.04 -18.22 13.35
CA CYS A 497 10.35 -18.38 14.62
C CYS A 497 11.14 -19.32 15.54
N VAL A 498 11.64 -20.45 15.02
CA VAL A 498 12.41 -21.43 15.80
C VAL A 498 13.82 -20.93 16.14
N GLU A 499 14.59 -20.46 15.16
CA GLU A 499 16.00 -20.08 15.33
C GLU A 499 16.19 -18.80 16.14
N GLU A 500 15.26 -17.84 16.02
CA GLU A 500 15.37 -16.52 16.67
C GLU A 500 14.40 -16.37 17.84
N GLY A 501 13.52 -17.35 18.09
CA GLY A 501 12.38 -17.25 19.00
C GLY A 501 11.50 -16.04 18.73
N LEU A 502 11.24 -15.74 17.46
CA LEU A 502 10.41 -14.61 17.03
C LEU A 502 8.94 -14.85 17.41
N THR A 503 8.27 -13.85 17.99
CA THR A 503 6.83 -13.92 18.24
C THR A 503 6.06 -13.53 16.97
N LEU A 504 5.04 -14.30 16.62
CA LEU A 504 4.31 -14.13 15.36
C LEU A 504 2.80 -14.04 15.60
N LEU A 505 2.18 -12.99 15.08
CA LEU A 505 0.73 -12.88 14.91
C LEU A 505 0.40 -13.03 13.42
N LEU A 506 -0.25 -14.13 13.04
CA LEU A 506 -0.52 -14.50 11.65
C LEU A 506 -2.02 -14.41 11.34
N VAL A 507 -2.42 -13.50 10.47
CA VAL A 507 -3.76 -13.55 9.86
C VAL A 507 -3.70 -14.41 8.62
N THR A 508 -4.52 -15.46 8.59
CA THR A 508 -4.63 -16.37 7.45
C THR A 508 -6.02 -17.00 7.40
N HIS A 509 -6.37 -17.50 6.22
CA HIS A 509 -7.53 -18.35 5.96
C HIS A 509 -7.11 -19.71 5.37
N ASP A 510 -5.82 -20.04 5.34
CA ASP A 510 -5.31 -21.32 4.84
C ASP A 510 -5.01 -22.26 6.02
N VAL A 511 -5.66 -23.42 6.05
CA VAL A 511 -5.43 -24.46 7.08
C VAL A 511 -3.97 -24.93 7.11
N LEU A 512 -3.30 -24.94 5.96
CA LEU A 512 -1.88 -25.31 5.90
C LEU A 512 -1.00 -24.28 6.59
N ASP A 513 -1.37 -22.99 6.59
CA ASP A 513 -0.65 -21.98 7.36
C ASP A 513 -0.85 -22.21 8.86
N LEU A 514 -2.10 -22.48 9.28
CA LEU A 514 -2.43 -22.76 10.67
C LEU A 514 -1.64 -23.96 11.21
N THR A 515 -1.70 -25.08 10.49
CA THR A 515 -1.06 -26.33 10.93
C THR A 515 0.46 -26.31 10.84
N ALA A 516 1.04 -25.54 9.92
CA ALA A 516 2.49 -25.47 9.75
C ALA A 516 3.18 -24.40 10.61
N LEU A 517 2.45 -23.35 11.02
CA LEU A 517 3.04 -22.19 11.68
C LEU A 517 2.44 -21.89 13.05
N ALA A 518 1.15 -22.11 13.28
CA ALA A 518 0.46 -21.58 14.46
C ALA A 518 0.31 -22.64 15.55
N GLU A 519 0.71 -22.31 16.78
CA GLU A 519 0.45 -23.17 17.93
C GLU A 519 -0.91 -22.88 18.56
N ASP A 520 -1.36 -21.63 18.50
CA ASP A 520 -2.65 -21.18 19.02
C ASP A 520 -3.46 -20.46 17.93
N VAL A 521 -4.79 -20.58 17.98
CA VAL A 521 -5.73 -19.91 17.08
C VAL A 521 -6.68 -19.05 17.89
N VAL A 522 -6.91 -17.83 17.42
CA VAL A 522 -7.95 -16.90 17.87
C VAL A 522 -8.92 -16.71 16.71
N VAL A 523 -10.18 -17.02 16.91
CA VAL A 523 -11.25 -16.83 15.92
C VAL A 523 -11.99 -15.55 16.25
N LEU A 524 -11.97 -14.62 15.30
CA LEU A 524 -12.65 -13.34 15.39
C LEU A 524 -13.88 -13.34 14.47
N ASP A 525 -15.06 -13.09 15.04
CA ASP A 525 -16.31 -12.94 14.29
C ASP A 525 -17.08 -11.73 14.81
N ARG A 526 -17.64 -10.92 13.89
CA ARG A 526 -18.35 -9.67 14.19
C ARG A 526 -17.66 -8.82 15.27
N GLY A 527 -16.36 -8.60 15.10
CA GLY A 527 -15.56 -7.75 15.99
C GLY A 527 -15.22 -8.35 17.34
N ARG A 528 -15.56 -9.61 17.62
CA ARG A 528 -15.42 -10.25 18.95
C ARG A 528 -14.69 -11.59 18.85
N VAL A 529 -13.94 -11.95 19.89
CA VAL A 529 -13.30 -13.27 19.99
C VAL A 529 -14.37 -14.31 20.33
N VAL A 530 -14.60 -15.26 19.44
CA VAL A 530 -15.65 -16.29 19.60
C VAL A 530 -15.11 -17.66 19.98
N GLU A 531 -13.84 -17.92 19.70
CA GLU A 531 -13.16 -19.17 20.01
C GLU A 531 -11.64 -18.92 20.09
N GLN A 532 -10.98 -19.47 21.10
CA GLN A 532 -9.54 -19.38 21.26
C GLN A 532 -8.98 -20.67 21.87
N GLY A 533 -7.82 -21.11 21.41
CA GLY A 533 -7.08 -22.22 22.02
C GLY A 533 -6.04 -22.84 21.10
N PRO A 534 -5.47 -23.99 21.51
CA PRO A 534 -4.46 -24.69 20.71
C PRO A 534 -5.00 -25.05 19.32
N THR A 535 -4.19 -24.83 18.28
CA THR A 535 -4.57 -25.10 16.87
C THR A 535 -5.16 -26.50 16.69
N ALA A 536 -4.54 -27.51 17.30
CA ALA A 536 -5.00 -28.90 17.23
C ALA A 536 -6.43 -29.08 17.78
N ARG A 537 -6.78 -28.40 18.88
CA ARG A 537 -8.12 -28.48 19.50
C ARG A 537 -9.15 -27.74 18.66
N VAL A 538 -8.83 -26.52 18.20
CA VAL A 538 -9.74 -25.69 17.41
C VAL A 538 -10.06 -26.34 16.06
N LEU A 539 -9.07 -26.95 15.40
CA LEU A 539 -9.29 -27.64 14.11
C LEU A 539 -9.97 -29.02 14.25
N SER A 540 -9.68 -29.78 15.32
CA SER A 540 -10.30 -31.11 15.51
C SER A 540 -11.72 -31.04 16.07
N ALA A 541 -12.04 -29.97 16.79
CA ALA A 541 -13.31 -29.83 17.50
C ALA A 541 -13.89 -28.41 17.38
N PRO A 542 -14.12 -27.91 16.14
CA PRO A 542 -14.51 -26.52 15.90
C PRO A 542 -15.78 -26.14 16.67
N ARG A 543 -15.74 -24.99 17.37
CA ARG A 543 -16.89 -24.42 18.08
C ARG A 543 -17.57 -23.30 17.29
N SER A 544 -16.84 -22.69 16.36
CA SER A 544 -17.33 -21.64 15.48
C SER A 544 -17.66 -22.17 14.08
N ASP A 545 -18.73 -21.63 13.50
CA ASP A 545 -19.18 -21.94 12.13
C ASP A 545 -18.12 -21.58 11.06
N PHE A 546 -17.33 -20.53 11.30
CA PHE A 546 -16.18 -20.20 10.44
C PHE A 546 -15.13 -21.31 10.42
N VAL A 547 -14.71 -21.82 11.58
CA VAL A 547 -13.69 -22.89 11.64
C VAL A 547 -14.25 -24.20 11.09
N ALA A 548 -15.53 -24.51 11.34
CA ALA A 548 -16.17 -25.69 10.76
C ALA A 548 -16.12 -25.67 9.22
N ARG A 549 -16.44 -24.52 8.60
CA ARG A 549 -16.26 -24.37 7.14
C ARG A 549 -14.81 -24.47 6.70
N LEU A 550 -13.90 -23.89 7.47
CA LEU A 550 -12.47 -23.89 7.16
C LEU A 550 -11.88 -25.32 7.13
N THR A 551 -12.34 -26.21 8.00
CA THR A 551 -11.94 -27.62 8.05
C THR A 551 -12.74 -28.52 7.11
N GLY A 552 -13.72 -27.98 6.39
CA GLY A 552 -14.67 -28.75 5.57
C GLY A 552 -15.65 -29.58 6.40
N THR A 553 -15.76 -29.33 7.70
CA THR A 553 -16.76 -29.93 8.58
C THR A 553 -18.13 -29.39 8.19
N ALA A 554 -19.02 -30.28 7.78
CA ALA A 554 -20.38 -29.92 7.47
C ALA A 554 -21.15 -29.55 8.74
N VAL A 555 -21.95 -28.49 8.64
CA VAL A 555 -22.85 -28.03 9.70
C VAL A 555 -24.27 -28.32 9.24
N LEU A 556 -24.84 -29.43 9.71
CA LEU A 556 -26.23 -29.77 9.44
C LEU A 556 -27.11 -29.09 10.48
N THR A 557 -28.20 -28.46 10.05
CA THR A 557 -29.11 -27.72 10.93
C THR A 557 -30.41 -28.49 11.14
N GLY A 558 -30.98 -28.43 12.34
CA GLY A 558 -32.21 -29.16 12.66
C GLY A 558 -32.69 -28.93 14.08
N VAL A 559 -33.48 -29.87 14.58
CA VAL A 559 -34.01 -29.86 15.94
C VAL A 559 -33.38 -31.02 16.73
N ILE A 560 -32.96 -30.76 17.96
CA ILE A 560 -32.38 -31.79 18.83
C ILE A 560 -33.45 -32.87 19.12
N ASP A 561 -33.09 -34.14 18.92
CA ASP A 561 -33.96 -35.32 18.99
C ASP A 561 -33.37 -36.42 19.87
N GLY A 562 -32.62 -36.03 20.91
CA GLY A 562 -31.97 -36.92 21.85
C GLY A 562 -31.28 -36.19 23.00
N GLU A 563 -30.92 -36.94 24.04
CA GLU A 563 -30.23 -36.43 25.24
C GLU A 563 -28.71 -36.69 25.17
N ALA A 564 -27.94 -36.20 26.15
CA ALA A 564 -26.48 -36.27 26.15
C ALA A 564 -25.90 -37.70 25.96
N GLY A 565 -26.58 -38.74 26.48
CA GLY A 565 -26.15 -40.14 26.33
C GLY A 565 -26.49 -40.79 24.98
N ALA A 566 -27.39 -40.19 24.20
CA ALA A 566 -27.77 -40.65 22.86
C ALA A 566 -28.18 -39.47 21.97
N PRO A 567 -27.23 -38.57 21.64
CA PRO A 567 -27.59 -37.33 20.98
C PRO A 567 -28.07 -37.59 19.55
N GLY A 568 -29.10 -36.87 19.15
CA GLY A 568 -29.70 -36.94 17.81
C GLY A 568 -30.07 -35.55 17.32
N LEU A 569 -29.99 -35.35 16.01
CA LEU A 569 -30.49 -34.16 15.33
C LEU A 569 -31.49 -34.57 14.26
N ARG A 570 -32.75 -34.12 14.38
CA ARG A 570 -33.78 -34.28 13.37
C ARG A 570 -33.67 -33.17 12.33
N LEU A 571 -33.38 -33.54 11.10
CA LEU A 571 -33.32 -32.65 9.93
C LEU A 571 -34.73 -32.23 9.48
N PRO A 572 -34.86 -31.16 8.69
CA PRO A 572 -36.14 -30.74 8.06
C PRO A 572 -36.90 -31.85 7.34
N SER A 573 -36.24 -32.82 6.68
CA SER A 573 -36.91 -34.00 6.10
C SER A 573 -37.50 -35.00 7.10
N GLY A 574 -37.26 -34.82 8.40
CA GLY A 574 -37.65 -35.74 9.46
C GLY A 574 -36.64 -36.87 9.71
N ARG A 575 -35.55 -36.95 8.94
CA ARG A 575 -34.46 -37.92 9.18
C ARG A 575 -33.64 -37.53 10.41
N VAL A 576 -33.18 -38.52 11.18
CA VAL A 576 -32.38 -38.29 12.40
C VAL A 576 -30.91 -38.62 12.16
N VAL A 577 -30.03 -37.70 12.52
CA VAL A 577 -28.58 -37.88 12.54
C VAL A 577 -28.13 -38.12 13.98
N HIS A 578 -27.66 -39.32 14.27
CA HIS A 578 -27.15 -39.71 15.58
C HIS A 578 -25.69 -39.28 15.78
N GLY A 579 -25.41 -38.73 16.96
CA GLY A 579 -24.10 -38.26 17.39
C GLY A 579 -23.39 -39.17 18.40
N ARG A 580 -22.15 -38.81 18.73
CA ARG A 580 -21.36 -39.36 19.83
C ARG A 580 -21.99 -38.99 21.18
N PRO A 581 -22.19 -39.94 22.11
CA PRO A 581 -22.53 -39.66 23.50
C PRO A 581 -21.52 -38.71 24.18
N GLN A 582 -22.01 -37.77 24.99
CA GLN A 582 -21.18 -36.88 25.81
C GLN A 582 -20.98 -37.50 27.20
N ASP A 583 -19.83 -38.15 27.42
CA ASP A 583 -19.56 -38.90 28.67
C ASP A 583 -18.68 -38.16 29.70
N ASP A 584 -18.15 -36.95 29.40
CA ASP A 584 -17.10 -36.32 30.23
C ASP A 584 -17.53 -34.98 30.89
N PRO A 585 -17.58 -34.89 32.24
CA PRO A 585 -17.88 -33.64 32.94
C PRO A 585 -16.77 -32.58 32.85
N THR A 586 -15.55 -32.94 32.44
CA THR A 586 -14.44 -32.00 32.19
C THR A 586 -14.58 -31.19 30.89
N GLU A 587 -15.36 -31.67 29.92
CA GLU A 587 -15.75 -30.87 28.74
C GLU A 587 -16.83 -29.82 29.10
N ALA A 588 -17.55 -30.02 30.22
CA ALA A 588 -18.57 -29.10 30.71
C ALA A 588 -17.97 -27.88 31.46
N GLU A 589 -16.79 -28.00 32.09
CA GLU A 589 -16.17 -26.89 32.84
C GLU A 589 -15.49 -25.82 31.93
N THR A 590 -15.17 -26.16 30.68
CA THR A 590 -14.69 -25.19 29.66
C THR A 590 -15.73 -24.84 28.60
N ALA A 591 -16.97 -25.27 28.82
CA ALA A 591 -18.15 -24.78 28.14
C ALA A 591 -18.86 -23.82 29.10
N ASP A 592 -18.47 -22.55 29.03
CA ASP A 592 -19.16 -21.43 29.67
C ASP A 592 -20.69 -21.64 29.54
N HIS A 593 -21.32 -21.93 30.68
CA HIS A 593 -22.74 -22.31 30.85
C HIS A 593 -23.37 -23.03 29.65
N SER A 594 -23.09 -24.33 29.49
CA SER A 594 -23.76 -25.19 28.50
C SER A 594 -25.27 -25.21 28.73
N ALA A 595 -26.04 -24.64 27.79
CA ALA A 595 -27.40 -25.10 27.51
C ALA A 595 -27.30 -26.58 27.14
N GLY A 596 -27.75 -27.47 28.04
CA GLY A 596 -27.77 -28.91 27.78
C GLY A 596 -28.58 -29.21 26.51
N LEU A 597 -28.23 -30.31 25.83
CA LEU A 597 -29.01 -30.83 24.70
C LEU A 597 -30.46 -31.05 25.16
N SER A 598 -31.33 -30.11 24.80
CA SER A 598 -32.75 -30.12 25.16
C SER A 598 -33.54 -30.58 23.95
N PRO A 599 -34.21 -31.75 23.99
CA PRO A 599 -35.04 -32.20 22.89
C PRO A 599 -36.04 -31.12 22.47
N GLY A 600 -36.20 -30.91 21.16
CA GLY A 600 -37.06 -29.86 20.61
C GLY A 600 -36.40 -28.49 20.42
N ALA A 601 -35.20 -28.26 20.96
CA ALA A 601 -34.45 -27.02 20.72
C ALA A 601 -33.72 -27.03 19.36
N PRO A 602 -33.50 -25.87 18.73
CA PRO A 602 -32.67 -25.79 17.53
C PRO A 602 -31.23 -26.24 17.83
N GLY A 603 -30.69 -27.07 16.95
CA GLY A 603 -29.37 -27.65 17.09
C GLY A 603 -28.66 -27.79 15.76
N VAL A 604 -27.37 -28.09 15.84
CA VAL A 604 -26.56 -28.42 14.68
C VAL A 604 -25.75 -29.70 14.91
N ALA A 605 -25.53 -30.45 13.84
CA ALA A 605 -24.66 -31.62 13.83
C ALA A 605 -23.42 -31.29 13.00
N LEU A 606 -22.28 -31.34 13.65
CA LEU A 606 -20.96 -31.17 13.04
C LEU A 606 -20.50 -32.53 12.51
N VAL A 607 -20.38 -32.64 11.19
CA VAL A 607 -20.00 -33.87 10.49
C VAL A 607 -18.69 -33.63 9.73
N PRO A 608 -17.55 -34.14 10.22
CA PRO A 608 -16.29 -33.98 9.52
C PRO A 608 -16.25 -34.87 8.26
N PRO A 609 -15.50 -34.48 7.21
CA PRO A 609 -15.58 -35.14 5.91
C PRO A 609 -15.02 -36.57 5.90
N ASP A 610 -14.14 -36.90 6.85
CA ASP A 610 -13.60 -38.25 7.07
C ASP A 610 -14.59 -39.19 7.80
N ALA A 611 -15.67 -38.65 8.38
CA ALA A 611 -16.75 -39.44 8.98
C ALA A 611 -17.77 -39.94 7.94
N VAL A 612 -17.69 -39.48 6.69
CA VAL A 612 -18.66 -39.78 5.63
C VAL A 612 -18.07 -40.78 4.65
N ALA A 613 -18.66 -41.97 4.60
CA ALA A 613 -18.38 -42.99 3.59
C ALA A 613 -19.48 -43.00 2.51
N LEU A 614 -19.09 -43.24 1.26
CA LEU A 614 -19.99 -43.23 0.11
C LEU A 614 -20.24 -44.63 -0.43
N TYR A 615 -21.51 -44.95 -0.68
CA TYR A 615 -21.96 -46.25 -1.18
C TYR A 615 -22.91 -46.09 -2.36
N ARG A 616 -22.93 -47.11 -3.23
CA ARG A 616 -23.91 -47.23 -4.33
C ARG A 616 -25.27 -47.73 -3.86
N GLU A 617 -25.27 -48.61 -2.88
CA GLU A 617 -26.45 -49.21 -2.28
C GLU A 617 -26.39 -49.01 -0.77
N ALA A 618 -27.54 -48.90 -0.10
CA ALA A 618 -27.58 -48.74 1.35
C ALA A 618 -26.92 -49.95 2.03
N PRO A 619 -25.83 -49.76 2.79
CA PRO A 619 -25.15 -50.89 3.42
C PRO A 619 -25.97 -51.41 4.60
N GLN A 620 -25.90 -52.72 4.82
CA GLN A 620 -26.47 -53.37 5.99
C GLN A 620 -25.43 -53.45 7.11
N GLY A 621 -25.83 -53.21 8.37
CA GLY A 621 -24.95 -53.35 9.52
C GLY A 621 -25.24 -52.36 10.65
N SER A 622 -24.18 -52.02 11.39
CA SER A 622 -24.22 -51.09 12.52
C SER A 622 -24.25 -49.57 12.24
N PRO A 623 -24.07 -49.05 10.99
CA PRO A 623 -24.15 -47.60 10.79
C PRO A 623 -25.54 -47.05 11.14
N ARG A 624 -25.57 -46.11 12.09
CA ARG A 624 -26.83 -45.47 12.53
C ARG A 624 -27.31 -44.36 11.61
N ASN A 625 -26.41 -43.76 10.84
CA ASN A 625 -26.71 -42.65 9.96
C ASN A 625 -26.50 -43.08 8.51
N VAL A 626 -27.60 -43.31 7.80
CA VAL A 626 -27.60 -43.61 6.37
C VAL A 626 -28.54 -42.63 5.69
N LEU A 627 -27.98 -41.73 4.88
CA LEU A 627 -28.72 -40.68 4.19
C LEU A 627 -28.48 -40.79 2.68
N THR A 628 -29.43 -40.34 1.87
CA THR A 628 -29.23 -40.15 0.42
C THR A 628 -28.75 -38.73 0.16
N GLY A 629 -27.82 -38.57 -0.77
CA GLY A 629 -27.32 -37.25 -1.19
C GLY A 629 -26.93 -37.23 -2.66
N GLN A 630 -27.16 -36.07 -3.30
CA GLN A 630 -26.77 -35.82 -4.67
C GLN A 630 -25.37 -35.21 -4.72
N VAL A 631 -24.49 -35.74 -5.57
CA VAL A 631 -23.14 -35.20 -5.77
C VAL A 631 -23.26 -33.87 -6.51
N THR A 632 -22.82 -32.79 -5.88
CA THR A 632 -22.82 -31.43 -6.45
C THR A 632 -21.45 -30.97 -6.92
N GLY A 633 -20.40 -31.72 -6.59
CA GLY A 633 -19.06 -31.42 -7.08
C GLY A 633 -17.99 -32.36 -6.56
N LEU A 634 -16.86 -32.35 -7.26
CA LEU A 634 -15.69 -33.19 -6.97
C LEU A 634 -14.45 -32.31 -7.03
N GLU A 635 -13.64 -32.34 -5.97
CA GLU A 635 -12.39 -31.59 -5.90
C GLU A 635 -11.23 -32.51 -5.53
N ARG A 636 -10.23 -32.60 -6.40
CA ARG A 636 -9.11 -33.53 -6.23
C ARG A 636 -7.97 -32.88 -5.46
N SER A 637 -7.51 -33.56 -4.41
CA SER A 637 -6.31 -33.21 -3.66
C SER A 637 -5.37 -34.41 -3.58
N GLY A 638 -4.47 -34.53 -4.55
CA GLY A 638 -3.55 -35.66 -4.68
C GLY A 638 -4.27 -37.00 -4.93
N ALA A 639 -4.12 -37.92 -3.97
CA ALA A 639 -4.76 -39.25 -3.99
C ALA A 639 -6.18 -39.25 -3.39
N LEU A 640 -6.57 -38.18 -2.70
CA LEU A 640 -7.90 -37.99 -2.15
C LEU A 640 -8.74 -37.12 -3.08
N VAL A 641 -10.05 -37.31 -3.00
CA VAL A 641 -11.08 -36.52 -3.67
C VAL A 641 -12.09 -36.12 -2.61
N SER A 642 -12.30 -34.82 -2.47
CA SER A 642 -13.39 -34.25 -1.69
C SER A 642 -14.65 -34.27 -2.56
N VAL A 643 -15.67 -35.00 -2.13
CA VAL A 643 -16.97 -35.11 -2.81
C VAL A 643 -17.95 -34.23 -2.06
N ARG A 644 -18.47 -33.19 -2.73
CA ARG A 644 -19.52 -32.33 -2.17
C ARG A 644 -20.89 -32.92 -2.49
N LEU A 645 -21.74 -32.96 -1.48
CA LEU A 645 -23.03 -33.64 -1.50
C LEU A 645 -24.10 -32.69 -0.98
N GLU A 646 -25.26 -32.71 -1.61
CA GLU A 646 -26.48 -32.06 -1.12
C GLU A 646 -27.45 -33.15 -0.67
N LEU A 647 -27.81 -33.12 0.62
CA LEU A 647 -28.74 -34.10 1.20
C LEU A 647 -30.19 -33.69 0.93
N GLU A 648 -30.48 -32.42 1.16
CA GLU A 648 -31.76 -31.75 0.98
C GLU A 648 -31.49 -30.24 0.90
N GLU A 649 -32.52 -29.45 0.61
CA GLU A 649 -32.40 -28.01 0.42
C GLU A 649 -31.70 -27.33 1.62
N GLY A 650 -30.51 -26.77 1.39
CA GLY A 650 -29.72 -26.09 2.41
C GLY A 650 -28.85 -26.98 3.30
N GLN A 651 -28.94 -28.32 3.20
CA GLN A 651 -28.13 -29.27 3.97
C GLN A 651 -27.05 -29.89 3.09
N ARG A 652 -25.78 -29.52 3.33
CA ARG A 652 -24.65 -29.98 2.53
C ARG A 652 -23.68 -30.81 3.36
N LEU A 653 -23.10 -31.81 2.73
CA LEU A 653 -22.03 -32.64 3.27
C LEU A 653 -20.81 -32.60 2.36
N SER A 654 -19.67 -32.95 2.93
CA SER A 654 -18.46 -33.26 2.17
C SER A 654 -17.95 -34.62 2.63
N ALA A 655 -17.41 -35.41 1.72
CA ALA A 655 -16.80 -36.70 2.01
C ALA A 655 -15.38 -36.74 1.45
N ALA A 656 -14.41 -37.19 2.24
CA ALA A 656 -13.04 -37.40 1.79
C ALA A 656 -12.83 -38.88 1.41
N VAL A 657 -12.78 -39.17 0.10
CA VAL A 657 -12.62 -40.53 -0.43
C VAL A 657 -11.37 -40.63 -1.32
N THR A 658 -10.90 -41.84 -1.62
CA THR A 658 -9.78 -42.02 -2.53
C THR A 658 -10.19 -41.82 -3.99
N ALA A 659 -9.26 -41.39 -4.84
CA ALA A 659 -9.51 -41.29 -6.29
C ALA A 659 -9.89 -42.65 -6.91
N GLY A 660 -9.36 -43.76 -6.37
CA GLY A 660 -9.76 -45.11 -6.76
C GLY A 660 -11.23 -45.41 -6.43
N ALA A 661 -11.67 -45.09 -5.21
CA ALA A 661 -13.07 -45.28 -4.80
C ALA A 661 -14.03 -44.46 -5.67
N VAL A 662 -13.67 -43.22 -6.03
CA VAL A 662 -14.46 -42.39 -6.97
C VAL A 662 -14.63 -43.08 -8.32
N ALA A 663 -13.56 -43.66 -8.87
CA ALA A 663 -13.59 -44.35 -10.16
C ALA A 663 -14.39 -45.66 -10.08
N GLU A 664 -14.16 -46.50 -9.07
CA GLU A 664 -14.86 -47.79 -8.88
C GLU A 664 -16.37 -47.60 -8.65
N LEU A 665 -16.73 -46.65 -7.79
CA LEU A 665 -18.12 -46.30 -7.51
C LEU A 665 -18.76 -45.49 -8.65
N GLY A 666 -17.97 -44.98 -9.59
CA GLY A 666 -18.43 -44.13 -10.70
C GLY A 666 -19.11 -42.84 -10.21
N ILE A 667 -18.56 -42.23 -9.17
CA ILE A 667 -19.09 -40.99 -8.58
C ILE A 667 -18.88 -39.86 -9.59
N ALA A 668 -19.98 -39.20 -9.95
CA ALA A 668 -20.01 -38.08 -10.89
C ALA A 668 -21.03 -37.04 -10.42
N GLU A 669 -20.85 -35.80 -10.85
CA GLU A 669 -21.79 -34.71 -10.55
C GLU A 669 -23.21 -35.05 -11.03
N GLY A 670 -24.22 -34.70 -10.24
CA GLY A 670 -25.63 -35.03 -10.46
C GLY A 670 -26.04 -36.44 -10.03
N ARG A 671 -25.09 -37.33 -9.72
CA ARG A 671 -25.40 -38.71 -9.29
C ARG A 671 -25.86 -38.75 -7.83
N GLU A 672 -26.87 -39.56 -7.55
CA GLU A 672 -27.30 -39.87 -6.19
C GLU A 672 -26.47 -41.02 -5.59
N VAL A 673 -26.06 -40.86 -4.33
CA VAL A 673 -25.27 -41.84 -3.57
C VAL A 673 -25.76 -41.95 -2.13
N TYR A 674 -25.47 -43.08 -1.48
CA TYR A 674 -25.73 -43.26 -0.06
C TYR A 674 -24.54 -42.76 0.75
N CYS A 675 -24.82 -41.82 1.65
CA CYS A 675 -23.89 -41.22 2.59
C CYS A 675 -24.04 -41.91 3.95
N VAL A 676 -23.03 -42.66 4.35
CA VAL A 676 -22.98 -43.33 5.65
C VAL A 676 -22.10 -42.53 6.58
N ILE A 677 -22.69 -42.01 7.66
CA ILE A 677 -21.99 -41.13 8.58
C ILE A 677 -21.68 -41.89 9.87
N LYS A 678 -20.41 -41.93 10.25
CA LYS A 678 -19.98 -42.62 11.47
C LYS A 678 -20.44 -41.83 12.70
N ALA A 679 -21.49 -42.32 13.39
CA ALA A 679 -22.12 -41.62 14.53
C ALA A 679 -21.13 -41.18 15.63
N VAL A 680 -20.10 -41.99 15.92
CA VAL A 680 -19.07 -41.67 16.94
C VAL A 680 -18.17 -40.48 16.57
N GLN A 681 -18.21 -39.99 15.32
CA GLN A 681 -17.49 -38.81 14.86
C GLN A 681 -18.41 -37.60 14.64
N VAL A 682 -19.72 -37.76 14.84
CA VAL A 682 -20.69 -36.66 14.74
C VAL A 682 -20.86 -36.01 16.11
N ARG A 683 -20.70 -34.69 16.18
CA ARG A 683 -20.97 -33.91 17.39
C ARG A 683 -22.27 -33.13 17.21
N VAL A 684 -23.22 -33.33 18.11
CA VAL A 684 -24.46 -32.53 18.16
C VAL A 684 -24.27 -31.45 19.21
N VAL A 685 -24.57 -30.19 18.83
CA VAL A 685 -24.48 -29.04 19.73
C VAL A 685 -25.74 -28.18 19.58
N ALA A 686 -26.15 -27.51 20.65
CA ALA A 686 -27.23 -26.55 20.60
C ALA A 686 -26.83 -25.34 19.73
N GLN A 687 -27.77 -24.84 18.94
CA GLN A 687 -27.53 -23.65 18.11
C GLN A 687 -27.55 -22.40 19.00
N ARG A 688 -26.43 -21.66 19.05
CA ARG A 688 -26.38 -20.34 19.72
C ARG A 688 -27.04 -19.30 18.81
N GLY A 689 -27.94 -18.50 19.39
CA GLY A 689 -28.65 -17.41 18.71
C GLY A 689 -27.77 -16.22 18.35
#